data_AF-A0A5Q4VG05-F1
#
_entry.id   AF-A0A5Q4VG05-F1
#
_cell.length_a   1.000
_cell.length_b   1.000
_cell.length_c   1.000
_cell.angle_alpha   90.00
_cell.angle_beta   90.00
_cell.angle_gamma   90.00
#
_symmetry.space_group_name_H-M   'P 1'
#
loop_
_entity.id
_entity.type
_entity.pdbx_description
1 polymer ?
#
loop_
_entity_poly.entity_id
_entity_poly.type
_entity_poly.pdbx_seq_one_letter_code
_entity_poly.pdbx_strand_id
1 'polypeptide(L)'
;MVWFQKNEDGNVCRLLPDAESEYLVRYHHFRSFLDHHRIALSHMADLDRTYYGSQPFTMQMVAHKCNDLFSEVESMVQILSMLSTEQYEYLSAIFRSLYRSVKDELHFASPTSTDPLTLEISQIGAVQSRIVGAKAANLARIQRELALTVPTGFAITTSAFHFFLQENGLLDKIDNALRHLAADDPASIESVGKKIQALIIESPLPAKILKAMEAATSTLSSDTAGNIHLAVRSSAIGEDGEISFAGQYTSVLNVPIEKLSEAYKQVLASKYSASALSYRLHHGLDEHETPMAVLVLKMVQPLFSGVLYSADPVGEDRQSIRISAVHGLGDTLVAGNISPQRTYRIKKSTFNVLETGGTDTSAPFPSETLFLRELWESAKVLEDSFQRPLDIEWALDHDHRLFILQVRPLIIADGTHEREYGTATEYADHPLLIEGGKCAAGGVVSGRVLVMTNTEAEGGLLNPYPDTILVARTASTSITPWMSKIRGIITDTGSVASHLASVAREFSVPALFDTETATTILADGQEITLWASQMRVYDGVVEELAKGMRPVKRPIFASPIHLRLQRLLDLISPLNLPEPDFPQFTQEECRTVHDIICYCNEMVIREMFHFRESVEHLQGAVHLRTSIPIDLHALNLGNGLRQGLTTCDDLNVHDVVSRPFRALWRGLSHPRLNWTKTITTSARNFIPRIVSQAIPQKNPQGGASYVLVSADYMNLGTRFNYHSVTVDTLCGTDPAYNYINLQFSGGADAYYSRCLRIQYMAAVLDRLGFETSTKGDFIEASLTRLDQNRMEESLEKLGYLLGTSQMLDLTQNTLEQVAALADSFFQDDDKLLNSQNENAPKGFYLITGNWKTAELNLETGILQNGSAFGSRISTGVSQAMTNLMGKRYQEMLDNIGAYYYFPLVAAMDSKMNDGRARVRVKPLSGVIDQAGGLAFAIRDWDNYFVFRINALEDNAILFEFKNGRRIERASTCTPIAGNQWHKLQVEISGHRVLAFLEDHPILEYSGSTNLYGYVGLWTKADSVTFFNEFVQERPDTMPQIFHITS
;
A
#
# COMPACT_ATOMS: atom_id res chain seq x y z
N MET A 1 -28.48 16.06 -33.76
CA MET A 1 -28.26 16.30 -35.20
C MET A 1 -27.00 15.56 -35.59
N VAL A 2 -27.16 14.39 -36.21
CA VAL A 2 -26.05 13.47 -36.56
C VAL A 2 -25.47 13.93 -37.90
N TRP A 3 -24.21 14.36 -37.90
CA TRP A 3 -23.49 14.74 -39.11
C TRP A 3 -23.04 13.47 -39.85
N PHE A 4 -23.89 12.97 -40.75
CA PHE A 4 -23.49 11.95 -41.71
C PHE A 4 -22.75 12.62 -42.87
N GLN A 5 -21.46 12.35 -43.05
CA GLN A 5 -20.79 12.59 -44.33
C GLN A 5 -20.90 11.34 -45.19
N LYS A 6 -21.33 11.53 -46.44
CA LYS A 6 -21.23 10.49 -47.48
C LYS A 6 -19.85 10.61 -48.12
N ASN A 7 -19.18 9.49 -48.36
CA ASN A 7 -17.98 9.48 -49.20
C ASN A 7 -18.37 9.63 -50.69
N GLU A 8 -17.38 9.78 -51.57
CA GLU A 8 -17.60 10.00 -53.02
C GLU A 8 -18.36 8.85 -53.71
N ASP A 9 -18.41 7.66 -53.09
CA ASP A 9 -19.11 6.47 -53.57
C ASP A 9 -20.53 6.30 -52.99
N GLY A 10 -21.00 7.23 -52.16
CA GLY A 10 -22.35 7.23 -51.61
C GLY A 10 -22.57 6.39 -50.35
N ASN A 11 -21.51 5.82 -49.75
CA ASN A 11 -21.58 5.10 -48.48
C ASN A 11 -21.68 6.07 -47.29
N VAL A 12 -22.48 5.70 -46.28
CA VAL A 12 -22.71 6.50 -45.07
C VAL A 12 -21.57 6.27 -44.08
N CYS A 13 -20.72 7.28 -43.87
CA CYS A 13 -19.62 7.21 -42.91
C CYS A 13 -20.13 7.47 -41.50
N ARG A 14 -19.82 6.55 -40.58
CA ARG A 14 -20.15 6.68 -39.15
C ARG A 14 -18.85 6.98 -38.40
N LEU A 15 -18.86 7.90 -37.43
CA LEU A 15 -17.78 7.97 -36.45
C LEU A 15 -17.58 6.58 -35.85
N LEU A 16 -16.33 6.14 -35.72
CA LEU A 16 -16.03 4.90 -34.99
C LEU A 16 -16.51 5.13 -33.56
N PRO A 17 -17.59 4.45 -33.13
CA PRO A 17 -18.03 4.60 -31.76
C PRO A 17 -16.95 3.99 -30.86
N ASP A 18 -16.78 4.52 -29.65
CA ASP A 18 -16.30 3.66 -28.56
C ASP A 18 -17.21 2.41 -28.57
N ALA A 19 -16.65 1.21 -28.40
CA ALA A 19 -17.37 -0.06 -28.51
C ALA A 19 -18.79 0.04 -27.91
N GLU A 20 -19.78 -0.63 -28.53
CA GLU A 20 -21.17 -0.64 -28.03
C GLU A 20 -21.20 -0.73 -26.50
N SER A 21 -22.11 0.05 -25.90
CA SER A 21 -22.08 0.48 -24.49
C SER A 21 -21.72 -0.60 -23.47
N GLU A 22 -22.04 -1.86 -23.74
CA GLU A 22 -21.78 -2.99 -22.87
C GLU A 22 -20.29 -3.25 -22.60
N TYR A 23 -19.40 -3.23 -23.61
CA TYR A 23 -17.98 -3.51 -23.40
C TYR A 23 -17.26 -2.39 -22.65
N LEU A 24 -17.60 -1.14 -22.99
CA LEU A 24 -17.08 0.04 -22.29
C LEU A 24 -17.57 0.05 -20.83
N VAL A 25 -18.83 -0.29 -20.59
CA VAL A 25 -19.41 -0.42 -19.24
C VAL A 25 -18.71 -1.53 -18.45
N ARG A 26 -18.50 -2.72 -19.03
CA ARG A 26 -17.75 -3.81 -18.38
C ARG A 26 -16.30 -3.42 -18.08
N TYR A 27 -15.62 -2.74 -18.99
CA TYR A 27 -14.27 -2.23 -18.74
C TYR A 27 -14.23 -1.20 -17.58
N HIS A 28 -15.18 -0.27 -17.53
CA HIS A 28 -15.29 0.69 -16.43
C HIS A 28 -15.55 0.00 -15.10
N HIS A 29 -16.43 -0.99 -15.07
CA HIS A 29 -16.67 -1.83 -13.91
C HIS A 29 -15.40 -2.56 -13.48
N PHE A 30 -14.66 -3.17 -14.41
CA PHE A 30 -13.37 -3.82 -14.11
C PHE A 30 -12.34 -2.86 -13.50
N ARG A 31 -12.18 -1.65 -14.07
CA ARG A 31 -11.28 -0.63 -13.48
C ARG A 31 -11.71 -0.21 -12.08
N SER A 32 -13.01 0.07 -11.91
CA SER A 32 -13.58 0.42 -10.61
C SER A 32 -13.34 -0.69 -9.59
N PHE A 33 -13.45 -1.95 -10.01
CA PHE A 33 -13.15 -3.11 -9.17
C PHE A 33 -11.70 -3.11 -8.69
N LEU A 34 -10.73 -2.90 -9.59
CA LEU A 34 -9.31 -2.86 -9.22
C LEU A 34 -9.00 -1.74 -8.23
N ASP A 35 -9.64 -0.57 -8.38
CA ASP A 35 -9.52 0.53 -7.43
C ASP A 35 -10.04 0.15 -6.03
N HIS A 36 -11.25 -0.43 -5.94
CA HIS A 36 -11.82 -0.88 -4.67
C HIS A 36 -11.00 -2.00 -4.02
N HIS A 37 -10.52 -2.97 -4.82
CA HIS A 37 -9.66 -4.04 -4.35
C HIS A 37 -8.36 -3.51 -3.72
N ARG A 38 -7.72 -2.50 -4.34
CA ARG A 38 -6.54 -1.84 -3.79
C ARG A 38 -6.79 -1.20 -2.43
N ILE A 39 -7.88 -0.45 -2.34
CA ILE A 39 -8.23 0.30 -1.12
C ILE A 39 -8.60 -0.70 -0.01
N ALA A 40 -9.34 -1.76 -0.33
CA ALA A 40 -9.66 -2.84 0.60
C ALA A 40 -8.40 -3.50 1.20
N LEU A 41 -7.44 -3.91 0.37
CA LEU A 41 -6.18 -4.49 0.86
C LEU A 41 -5.38 -3.52 1.74
N SER A 42 -5.38 -2.23 1.40
CA SER A 42 -4.75 -1.19 2.22
C SER A 42 -5.39 -1.06 3.60
N HIS A 43 -6.72 -1.06 3.69
CA HIS A 43 -7.43 -1.01 4.97
C HIS A 43 -7.18 -2.26 5.83
N MET A 44 -7.14 -3.44 5.20
CA MET A 44 -6.79 -4.69 5.87
C MET A 44 -5.38 -4.66 6.46
N ALA A 45 -4.38 -4.23 5.67
CA ALA A 45 -3.00 -4.11 6.12
C ALA A 45 -2.85 -3.10 7.28
N ASP A 46 -3.63 -2.03 7.28
CA ASP A 46 -3.67 -1.06 8.38
C ASP A 46 -4.26 -1.66 9.67
N LEU A 47 -5.29 -2.50 9.57
CA LEU A 47 -5.85 -3.22 10.72
C LEU A 47 -4.84 -4.21 11.30
N ASP A 48 -4.16 -4.98 10.45
CA ASP A 48 -3.08 -5.89 10.87
C ASP A 48 -1.93 -5.11 11.53
N ARG A 49 -1.52 -3.97 10.95
CA ARG A 49 -0.51 -3.10 11.55
C ARG A 49 -0.95 -2.55 12.90
N THR A 50 -2.24 -2.24 13.07
CA THR A 50 -2.77 -1.78 14.36
C THR A 50 -2.69 -2.88 15.42
N TYR A 51 -2.92 -4.14 15.03
CA TYR A 51 -2.83 -5.29 15.93
C TYR A 51 -1.38 -5.67 16.27
N TYR A 52 -0.52 -5.88 15.27
CA TYR A 52 0.87 -6.27 15.48
C TYR A 52 1.76 -5.10 15.91
N GLY A 53 1.28 -3.87 15.75
CA GLY A 53 1.94 -2.66 16.18
C GLY A 53 1.97 -2.52 17.70
N SER A 54 3.07 -1.99 18.24
CA SER A 54 3.17 -1.66 19.66
C SER A 54 2.53 -0.31 20.02
N GLN A 55 1.74 0.27 19.13
CA GLN A 55 1.16 1.60 19.30
C GLN A 55 -0.23 1.48 19.95
N PRO A 56 -0.59 2.37 20.89
CA PRO A 56 -1.94 2.43 21.42
C PRO A 56 -2.96 2.75 20.30
N PHE A 57 -4.19 2.28 20.44
CA PHE A 57 -5.29 2.56 19.51
C PHE A 57 -6.63 2.58 20.24
N THR A 58 -7.68 3.06 19.57
CA THR A 58 -9.07 3.04 20.08
C THR A 58 -9.96 2.13 19.23
N MET A 59 -11.05 1.63 19.81
CA MET A 59 -12.03 0.84 19.05
C MET A 59 -12.77 1.69 18.03
N GLN A 60 -12.89 3.01 18.24
CA GLN A 60 -13.48 3.93 17.26
C GLN A 60 -12.61 4.02 15.99
N MET A 61 -11.27 4.04 16.13
CA MET A 61 -10.36 3.99 14.98
C MET A 61 -10.47 2.67 14.23
N VAL A 62 -10.51 1.54 14.95
CA VAL A 62 -10.72 0.21 14.37
C VAL A 62 -12.07 0.12 13.66
N ALA A 63 -13.14 0.60 14.29
CA ALA A 63 -14.49 0.60 13.73
C ALA A 63 -14.57 1.38 12.41
N HIS A 64 -13.91 2.54 12.34
CA HIS A 64 -13.86 3.34 11.12
C HIS A 64 -13.15 2.59 9.99
N LYS A 65 -11.96 2.02 10.25
CA LYS A 65 -11.22 1.23 9.25
C LYS A 65 -11.99 -0.01 8.79
N CYS A 66 -12.69 -0.69 9.71
CA CYS A 66 -13.57 -1.80 9.34
C CYS A 66 -14.71 -1.32 8.44
N ASN A 67 -15.39 -0.21 8.76
CA ASN A 67 -16.48 0.30 7.93
C ASN A 67 -15.99 0.67 6.52
N ASP A 68 -14.84 1.32 6.41
CA ASP A 68 -14.25 1.66 5.11
C ASP A 68 -13.93 0.39 4.32
N LEU A 69 -13.25 -0.59 4.94
CA LEU A 69 -13.00 -1.90 4.33
C LEU A 69 -14.28 -2.58 3.82
N PHE A 70 -15.32 -2.65 4.64
CA PHE A 70 -16.58 -3.29 4.26
C PHE A 70 -17.29 -2.54 3.12
N SER A 71 -17.17 -1.21 3.05
CA SER A 71 -17.70 -0.40 1.94
C SER A 71 -17.00 -0.73 0.61
N GLU A 72 -15.67 -0.87 0.64
CA GLU A 72 -14.90 -1.25 -0.55
C GLU A 72 -15.24 -2.66 -1.01
N VAL A 73 -15.34 -3.62 -0.07
CA VAL A 73 -15.69 -5.01 -0.39
C VAL A 73 -17.13 -5.16 -0.87
N GLU A 74 -18.07 -4.38 -0.32
CA GLU A 74 -19.44 -4.34 -0.83
C GLU A 74 -19.46 -3.88 -2.30
N SER A 75 -18.71 -2.83 -2.61
CA SER A 75 -18.57 -2.30 -3.97
C SER A 75 -17.97 -3.35 -4.92
N MET A 76 -16.96 -4.11 -4.48
CA MET A 76 -16.39 -5.22 -5.23
C MET A 76 -17.43 -6.31 -5.57
N VAL A 77 -18.22 -6.76 -4.59
CA VAL A 77 -19.26 -7.79 -4.79
C VAL A 77 -20.36 -7.30 -5.74
N GLN A 78 -20.76 -6.03 -5.61
CA GLN A 78 -21.74 -5.41 -6.51
C GLN A 78 -21.22 -5.33 -7.94
N ILE A 79 -19.98 -4.88 -8.13
CA ILE A 79 -19.36 -4.78 -9.46
C ILE A 79 -19.23 -6.14 -10.13
N LEU A 80 -18.80 -7.17 -9.38
CA LEU A 80 -18.75 -8.54 -9.90
C LEU A 80 -20.13 -9.01 -10.39
N SER A 81 -21.20 -8.69 -9.65
CA SER A 81 -22.57 -9.00 -10.04
C SER A 81 -23.06 -8.21 -11.26
N MET A 82 -22.48 -7.04 -11.54
CA MET A 82 -22.76 -6.27 -12.76
C MET A 82 -21.96 -6.81 -13.97
N LEU A 83 -20.83 -7.47 -13.72
CA LEU A 83 -19.95 -8.00 -14.76
C LEU A 83 -20.34 -9.41 -15.24
N SER A 84 -20.96 -10.23 -14.39
CA SER A 84 -21.33 -11.61 -14.70
C SER A 84 -22.82 -11.75 -15.06
N THR A 85 -23.13 -12.81 -15.81
CA THR A 85 -24.50 -13.32 -15.97
C THR A 85 -24.94 -14.23 -14.82
N GLU A 86 -24.00 -14.69 -13.98
CA GLU A 86 -24.27 -15.51 -12.79
C GLU A 86 -24.75 -14.65 -11.61
N GLN A 87 -25.57 -15.25 -10.73
CA GLN A 87 -26.10 -14.58 -9.55
C GLN A 87 -25.23 -14.89 -8.32
N TYR A 88 -24.44 -13.93 -7.85
CA TYR A 88 -23.63 -14.04 -6.63
C TYR A 88 -24.43 -13.74 -5.33
N GLU A 89 -25.67 -14.23 -5.26
CA GLU A 89 -26.54 -14.03 -4.10
C GLU A 89 -25.97 -14.67 -2.83
N TYR A 90 -25.32 -15.83 -2.98
CA TYR A 90 -24.72 -16.56 -1.86
C TYR A 90 -23.51 -15.81 -1.29
N LEU A 91 -22.61 -15.33 -2.16
CA LEU A 91 -21.48 -14.47 -1.77
C LEU A 91 -21.96 -13.19 -1.06
N SER A 92 -23.02 -12.56 -1.58
CA SER A 92 -23.66 -11.40 -0.95
C SER A 92 -24.24 -11.73 0.44
N ALA A 93 -24.77 -12.94 0.63
CA ALA A 93 -25.28 -13.40 1.93
C ALA A 93 -24.15 -13.62 2.93
N ILE A 94 -23.03 -14.23 2.53
CA ILE A 94 -21.82 -14.38 3.36
C ILE A 94 -21.29 -13.01 3.76
N PHE A 95 -21.11 -12.10 2.80
CA PHE A 95 -20.67 -10.72 3.07
C PHE A 95 -21.54 -10.04 4.14
N ARG A 96 -22.87 -10.10 4.00
CA ARG A 96 -23.80 -9.52 4.98
C ARG A 96 -23.71 -10.20 6.34
N SER A 97 -23.45 -11.51 6.39
CA SER A 97 -23.26 -12.24 7.64
C SER A 97 -21.99 -11.77 8.35
N LEU A 98 -20.86 -11.71 7.65
CA LEU A 98 -19.59 -11.22 8.19
C LEU A 98 -19.69 -9.76 8.64
N TYR A 99 -20.33 -8.90 7.85
CA TYR A 99 -20.56 -7.51 8.22
C TYR A 99 -21.35 -7.38 9.53
N ARG A 100 -22.40 -8.20 9.74
CA ARG A 100 -23.13 -8.22 11.01
C ARG A 100 -22.25 -8.70 12.16
N SER A 101 -21.51 -9.81 11.99
CA SER A 101 -20.63 -10.33 13.03
C SER A 101 -19.56 -9.33 13.47
N VAL A 102 -18.93 -8.64 12.51
CA VAL A 102 -17.97 -7.57 12.79
C VAL A 102 -18.65 -6.39 13.48
N LYS A 103 -19.81 -5.97 12.99
CA LYS A 103 -20.57 -4.87 13.58
C LYS A 103 -21.03 -5.16 15.01
N ASP A 104 -21.42 -6.38 15.31
CA ASP A 104 -21.80 -6.83 16.65
C ASP A 104 -20.58 -6.85 17.60
N GLU A 105 -19.40 -7.23 17.12
CA GLU A 105 -18.16 -7.19 17.90
C GLU A 105 -17.65 -5.74 18.12
N LEU A 106 -17.97 -4.82 17.20
CA LEU A 106 -17.67 -3.39 17.33
C LEU A 106 -18.63 -2.66 18.28
N HIS A 107 -19.92 -3.01 18.28
CA HIS A 107 -20.93 -2.36 19.12
C HIS A 107 -20.97 -2.94 20.54
N PHE A 108 -20.72 -2.08 21.52
CA PHE A 108 -21.00 -2.40 22.91
C PHE A 108 -22.48 -2.15 23.21
N ALA A 109 -23.23 -3.18 23.60
CA ALA A 109 -24.59 -2.99 24.10
C ALA A 109 -24.51 -2.24 25.44
N SER A 110 -24.94 -0.96 25.45
CA SER A 110 -25.11 -0.23 26.71
C SER A 110 -26.08 -1.02 27.60
N PRO A 111 -25.67 -1.43 28.81
CA PRO A 111 -26.58 -2.14 29.69
C PRO A 111 -27.76 -1.21 30.02
N THR A 112 -28.96 -1.57 29.56
CA THR A 112 -30.22 -0.97 30.03
C THR A 112 -30.44 -1.43 31.46
N SER A 113 -29.73 -0.79 32.38
CA SER A 113 -29.76 -1.13 33.80
C SER A 113 -30.93 -0.43 34.48
N THR A 114 -31.72 -1.19 35.23
CA THR A 114 -32.74 -0.70 36.17
C THR A 114 -32.15 -0.42 37.57
N ASP A 115 -30.82 -0.44 37.70
CA ASP A 115 -30.16 -0.26 38.98
C ASP A 115 -30.39 1.14 39.55
N PRO A 116 -30.38 1.28 40.89
CA PRO A 116 -30.54 2.58 41.54
C PRO A 116 -29.43 3.55 41.12
N LEU A 117 -29.78 4.83 41.00
CA LEU A 117 -28.84 5.90 40.62
C LEU A 117 -27.87 6.25 41.76
N THR A 118 -28.25 5.96 43.01
CA THR A 118 -27.46 6.17 44.21
C THR A 118 -27.61 4.97 45.16
N LEU A 119 -26.53 4.58 45.85
CA LEU A 119 -26.51 3.49 46.83
C LEU A 119 -25.71 3.88 48.07
N GLU A 120 -26.30 3.74 49.25
CA GLU A 120 -25.59 3.96 50.53
C GLU A 120 -24.53 2.88 50.75
N ILE A 121 -23.39 3.25 51.35
CA ILE A 121 -22.26 2.32 51.56
C ILE A 121 -22.68 1.08 52.34
N SER A 122 -23.52 1.25 53.37
CA SER A 122 -24.07 0.15 54.18
C SER A 122 -24.87 -0.87 53.37
N GLN A 123 -25.49 -0.44 52.25
CA GLN A 123 -26.37 -1.23 51.40
C GLN A 123 -25.63 -1.91 50.23
N ILE A 124 -24.34 -1.61 50.01
CA ILE A 124 -23.57 -2.15 48.87
C ILE A 124 -23.12 -3.58 49.15
N GLY A 125 -23.85 -4.57 48.62
CA GLY A 125 -23.47 -5.99 48.65
C GLY A 125 -22.32 -6.35 47.70
N ALA A 126 -21.87 -7.61 47.74
CA ALA A 126 -20.80 -8.10 46.87
C ALA A 126 -21.13 -8.01 45.37
N VAL A 127 -22.42 -8.19 45.01
CA VAL A 127 -22.90 -8.17 43.61
C VAL A 127 -22.91 -6.75 43.04
N GLN A 128 -23.18 -5.73 43.87
CA GLN A 128 -23.23 -4.32 43.44
C GLN A 128 -21.86 -3.71 43.13
N SER A 129 -20.74 -4.41 43.36
CA SER A 129 -19.39 -3.92 43.03
C SER A 129 -19.26 -3.45 41.57
N ARG A 130 -19.97 -4.10 40.63
CA ARG A 130 -19.98 -3.76 39.20
C ARG A 130 -20.69 -2.46 38.84
N ILE A 131 -21.42 -1.85 39.78
CA ILE A 131 -22.16 -0.60 39.55
C ILE A 131 -21.69 0.57 40.41
N VAL A 132 -20.91 0.32 41.47
CA VAL A 132 -20.35 1.36 42.36
C VAL A 132 -18.83 1.52 42.25
N GLY A 133 -18.14 0.63 41.55
CA GLY A 133 -16.67 0.60 41.48
C GLY A 133 -15.98 0.07 42.72
N ALA A 134 -14.68 -0.18 42.58
CA ALA A 134 -13.91 -0.90 43.59
C ALA A 134 -13.75 -0.10 44.88
N LYS A 135 -13.56 1.23 44.82
CA LYS A 135 -13.38 2.08 46.01
C LYS A 135 -14.60 2.01 46.93
N ALA A 136 -15.79 2.26 46.39
CA ALA A 136 -17.03 2.18 47.14
C ALA A 136 -17.31 0.75 47.65
N ALA A 137 -17.07 -0.27 46.80
CA ALA A 137 -17.26 -1.67 47.18
C ALA A 137 -16.32 -2.12 48.30
N ASN A 138 -15.05 -1.70 48.25
CA ASN A 138 -14.04 -2.04 49.26
C ASN A 138 -14.40 -1.40 50.61
N LEU A 139 -14.82 -0.12 50.65
CA LEU A 139 -15.27 0.51 51.90
C LEU A 139 -16.52 -0.16 52.48
N ALA A 140 -17.48 -0.52 51.64
CA ALA A 140 -18.67 -1.24 52.08
C ALA A 140 -18.34 -2.63 52.65
N ARG A 141 -17.39 -3.34 52.00
CA ARG A 141 -16.88 -4.62 52.48
C ARG A 141 -16.20 -4.48 53.84
N ILE A 142 -15.34 -3.48 54.00
CA ILE A 142 -14.63 -3.20 55.25
C ILE A 142 -15.62 -2.93 56.39
N GLN A 143 -16.62 -2.10 56.15
CA GLN A 143 -17.65 -1.76 57.13
C GLN A 143 -18.45 -2.99 57.57
N ARG A 144 -18.84 -3.85 56.62
CA ARG A 144 -19.73 -4.99 56.88
C ARG A 144 -18.99 -6.20 57.46
N GLU A 145 -17.84 -6.54 56.90
CA GLU A 145 -17.15 -7.81 57.18
C GLU A 145 -16.09 -7.68 58.27
N LEU A 146 -15.43 -6.52 58.36
CA LEU A 146 -14.25 -6.34 59.22
C LEU A 146 -14.52 -5.43 60.43
N ALA A 147 -15.70 -4.81 60.49
CA ALA A 147 -16.10 -3.88 61.55
C ALA A 147 -15.10 -2.73 61.79
N LEU A 148 -14.30 -2.38 60.78
CA LEU A 148 -13.43 -1.20 60.82
C LEU A 148 -14.22 0.05 60.47
N THR A 149 -13.81 1.17 61.05
CA THR A 149 -14.50 2.45 60.87
C THR A 149 -14.18 3.05 59.50
N VAL A 150 -15.22 3.33 58.72
CA VAL A 150 -15.16 4.07 57.45
C VAL A 150 -16.08 5.29 57.52
N PRO A 151 -15.81 6.38 56.78
CA PRO A 151 -16.71 7.52 56.74
C PRO A 151 -18.08 7.13 56.16
N THR A 152 -19.16 7.71 56.70
CA THR A 152 -20.51 7.53 56.15
C THR A 152 -20.62 8.18 54.77
N GLY A 153 -21.41 7.59 53.88
CA GLY A 153 -21.51 8.05 52.50
C GLY A 153 -22.37 7.17 51.60
N PHE A 154 -22.38 7.52 50.32
CA PHE A 154 -23.08 6.80 49.26
C PHE A 154 -22.28 6.85 47.95
N ALA A 155 -22.59 5.96 47.02
CA ALA A 155 -22.07 5.97 45.65
C ALA A 155 -23.16 6.44 44.68
N ILE A 156 -22.79 7.31 43.75
CA ILE A 156 -23.55 7.60 42.53
C ILE A 156 -23.10 6.58 41.49
N THR A 157 -24.03 5.76 41.00
CA THR A 157 -23.72 4.52 40.29
C THR A 157 -23.34 4.75 38.82
N THR A 158 -22.75 3.73 38.19
CA THR A 158 -22.50 3.73 36.73
C THR A 158 -23.79 3.89 35.93
N SER A 159 -24.94 3.47 36.44
CA SER A 159 -26.26 3.70 35.81
C SER A 159 -26.61 5.19 35.75
N ALA A 160 -26.23 5.98 36.76
CA ALA A 160 -26.38 7.43 36.71
C ALA A 160 -25.43 8.07 35.68
N PHE A 161 -24.22 7.56 35.54
CA PHE A 161 -23.29 7.98 34.50
C PHE A 161 -23.82 7.70 33.09
N HIS A 162 -24.27 6.47 32.81
CA HIS A 162 -24.85 6.12 31.51
C HIS A 162 -26.12 6.94 31.21
N PHE A 163 -27.00 7.12 32.20
CA PHE A 163 -28.19 7.95 32.04
C PHE A 163 -27.84 9.42 31.74
N PHE A 164 -26.82 9.97 32.40
CA PHE A 164 -26.32 11.32 32.13
C PHE A 164 -25.78 11.47 30.71
N LEU A 165 -25.02 10.49 30.20
CA LEU A 165 -24.49 10.53 28.85
C LEU A 165 -25.59 10.40 27.80
N GLN A 166 -26.55 9.49 28.01
CA GLN A 166 -27.63 9.22 27.08
C GLN A 166 -28.60 10.40 26.95
N GLU A 167 -29.09 10.95 28.07
CA GLU A 167 -30.08 12.04 28.07
C GLU A 167 -29.54 13.32 27.41
N ASN A 168 -28.23 13.56 27.50
CA ASN A 168 -27.57 14.72 26.91
C ASN A 168 -27.02 14.48 25.48
N GLY A 169 -27.21 13.29 24.92
CA GLY A 169 -26.64 12.90 23.62
C GLY A 169 -25.11 13.05 23.60
N LEU A 170 -24.43 12.73 24.71
CA LEU A 170 -22.99 12.89 24.85
C LEU A 170 -22.20 11.74 24.21
N LEU A 171 -22.78 10.53 24.12
CA LEU A 171 -22.11 9.37 23.55
C LEU A 171 -21.59 9.65 22.13
N ASP A 172 -22.47 10.04 21.21
CA ASP A 172 -22.08 10.35 19.82
C ASP A 172 -21.06 11.50 19.73
N LYS A 173 -21.17 12.50 20.61
CA LYS A 173 -20.26 13.66 20.64
C LYS A 173 -18.86 13.25 21.12
N ILE A 174 -18.79 12.39 22.13
CA ILE A 174 -17.55 11.84 22.68
C ILE A 174 -16.91 10.93 21.64
N ASP A 175 -17.67 10.02 21.02
CA ASP A 175 -17.17 9.14 19.97
C ASP A 175 -16.59 9.92 18.80
N ASN A 176 -17.29 10.97 18.34
CA ASN A 176 -16.78 11.81 17.27
C ASN A 176 -15.49 12.56 17.65
N ALA A 177 -15.33 12.97 18.92
CA ALA A 177 -14.10 13.57 19.38
C ALA A 177 -12.93 12.56 19.42
N LEU A 178 -13.19 11.33 19.88
CA LEU A 178 -12.20 10.25 19.97
C LEU A 178 -11.76 9.71 18.60
N ARG A 179 -12.58 9.83 17.54
CA ARG A 179 -12.18 9.44 16.17
C ARG A 179 -10.95 10.20 15.66
N HIS A 180 -10.75 11.43 16.12
CA HIS A 180 -9.65 12.29 15.69
C HIS A 180 -8.45 12.24 16.64
N LEU A 181 -8.48 11.33 17.62
CA LEU A 181 -7.43 11.14 18.59
C LEU A 181 -6.26 10.37 17.96
N ALA A 182 -5.08 11.01 17.90
CA ALA A 182 -3.83 10.31 17.65
C ALA A 182 -3.31 9.77 18.99
N ALA A 183 -3.39 8.45 19.17
CA ALA A 183 -3.19 7.79 20.46
C ALA A 183 -1.73 7.80 20.97
N ASP A 184 -0.77 8.13 20.11
CA ASP A 184 0.65 8.27 20.39
C ASP A 184 1.12 9.74 20.48
N ASP A 185 0.21 10.69 20.24
CA ASP A 185 0.46 12.13 20.32
C ASP A 185 -0.18 12.75 21.58
N PRO A 186 0.63 13.10 22.60
CA PRO A 186 0.17 13.77 23.80
C PRO A 186 -0.61 15.06 23.54
N ALA A 187 -0.27 15.82 22.49
CA ALA A 187 -0.97 17.06 22.15
C ALA A 187 -2.39 16.80 21.65
N SER A 188 -2.55 15.80 20.77
CA SER A 188 -3.86 15.30 20.34
C SER A 188 -4.69 14.82 21.55
N ILE A 189 -4.09 14.03 22.44
CA ILE A 189 -4.74 13.55 23.66
C ILE A 189 -5.22 14.70 24.54
N GLU A 190 -4.39 15.70 24.78
CA GLU A 190 -4.76 16.86 25.59
C GLU A 190 -5.89 17.68 24.94
N SER A 191 -5.80 17.96 23.65
CA SER A 191 -6.80 18.74 22.92
C SER A 191 -8.16 18.04 22.90
N VAL A 192 -8.18 16.74 22.57
CA VAL A 192 -9.42 15.93 22.54
C VAL A 192 -10.00 15.78 23.95
N GLY A 193 -9.14 15.55 24.95
CA GLY A 193 -9.53 15.47 26.36
C GLY A 193 -10.22 16.74 26.84
N LYS A 194 -9.60 17.92 26.67
CA LYS A 194 -10.19 19.22 27.03
C LYS A 194 -11.54 19.45 26.37
N LYS A 195 -11.69 19.09 25.09
CA LYS A 195 -12.95 19.20 24.36
C LYS A 195 -14.05 18.34 24.99
N ILE A 196 -13.76 17.10 25.34
CA ILE A 196 -14.74 16.20 25.97
C ILE A 196 -15.08 16.67 27.40
N GLN A 197 -14.08 17.13 28.16
CA GLN A 197 -14.30 17.70 29.49
C GLN A 197 -15.26 18.88 29.46
N ALA A 198 -15.09 19.81 28.51
CA ALA A 198 -16.00 20.94 28.33
C ALA A 198 -17.44 20.47 28.06
N LEU A 199 -17.62 19.48 27.17
CA LEU A 199 -18.95 18.91 26.87
C LEU A 199 -19.64 18.34 28.12
N ILE A 200 -18.90 17.67 29.00
CA ILE A 200 -19.43 17.11 30.25
C ILE A 200 -19.79 18.21 31.24
N ILE A 201 -18.91 19.19 31.43
CA ILE A 201 -19.11 20.29 32.38
C ILE A 201 -20.30 21.17 31.98
N GLU A 202 -20.46 21.46 30.69
CA GLU A 202 -21.54 22.32 30.16
C GLU A 202 -22.91 21.61 30.13
N SER A 203 -22.93 20.28 30.15
CA SER A 203 -24.18 19.52 30.07
C SER A 203 -24.99 19.61 31.38
N PRO A 204 -26.33 19.77 31.29
CA PRO A 204 -27.20 19.79 32.46
C PRO A 204 -27.33 18.40 33.11
N LEU A 205 -27.44 18.36 34.43
CA LEU A 205 -27.75 17.12 35.14
C LEU A 205 -29.24 16.79 35.00
N PRO A 206 -29.60 15.58 34.56
CA PRO A 206 -30.99 15.14 34.52
C PRO A 206 -31.67 15.21 35.89
N ALA A 207 -32.93 15.67 35.92
CA ALA A 207 -33.70 15.85 37.15
C ALA A 207 -33.82 14.58 38.00
N LYS A 208 -33.79 13.39 37.36
CA LYS A 208 -33.83 12.10 38.05
C LYS A 208 -32.56 11.84 38.88
N ILE A 209 -31.40 12.25 38.37
CA ILE A 209 -30.12 12.14 39.09
C ILE A 209 -30.10 13.14 40.26
N LEU A 210 -30.50 14.39 40.02
CA LEU A 210 -30.56 15.43 41.06
C LEU A 210 -31.41 14.98 42.26
N LYS A 211 -32.63 14.48 42.00
CA LYS A 211 -33.52 13.97 43.06
C LYS A 211 -32.91 12.80 43.83
N ALA A 212 -32.18 11.90 43.16
CA ALA A 212 -31.53 10.78 43.83
C ALA A 212 -30.37 11.25 44.72
N MET A 213 -29.57 12.22 44.25
CA MET A 213 -28.51 12.84 45.04
C MET A 213 -29.06 13.59 46.25
N GLU A 214 -30.12 14.38 46.07
CA GLU A 214 -30.81 15.09 47.16
C GLU A 214 -31.31 14.13 48.25
N ALA A 215 -31.96 13.04 47.85
CA ALA A 215 -32.43 12.01 48.78
C ALA A 215 -31.27 11.38 49.58
N ALA A 216 -30.18 11.00 48.91
CA ALA A 216 -29.01 10.41 49.56
C ALA A 216 -28.30 11.40 50.51
N THR A 217 -28.18 12.68 50.12
CA THR A 217 -27.60 13.72 50.99
C THR A 217 -28.48 14.05 52.20
N SER A 218 -29.80 13.93 52.07
CA SER A 218 -30.74 14.17 53.17
C SER A 218 -30.53 13.15 54.29
N THR A 219 -30.35 11.86 53.94
CA THR A 219 -30.03 10.80 54.93
C THR A 219 -28.70 11.03 55.64
N LEU A 220 -27.69 11.59 54.95
CA LEU A 220 -26.41 11.95 55.57
C LEU A 220 -26.54 13.11 56.58
N SER A 221 -27.49 14.02 56.34
CA SER A 221 -27.67 15.22 57.17
C SER A 221 -28.48 14.99 58.45
N SER A 222 -29.34 13.97 58.50
CA SER A 222 -30.18 13.69 59.68
C SER A 222 -29.38 13.28 60.92
N ASP A 223 -28.15 12.81 60.75
CA ASP A 223 -27.30 12.29 61.84
C ASP A 223 -26.41 13.35 62.52
N THR A 224 -26.34 14.59 62.01
CA THR A 224 -25.47 15.62 62.61
C THR A 224 -26.00 17.05 62.44
N ALA A 225 -26.10 17.78 63.55
CA ALA A 225 -26.36 19.23 63.56
C ALA A 225 -25.07 20.01 63.21
N GLY A 226 -24.79 20.22 61.92
CA GLY A 226 -23.61 20.99 61.50
C GLY A 226 -23.48 21.18 59.99
N ASN A 227 -22.57 22.07 59.58
CA ASN A 227 -22.28 22.41 58.18
C ASN A 227 -21.45 21.28 57.53
N ILE A 228 -22.12 20.25 56.99
CA ILE A 228 -21.48 19.05 56.45
C ILE A 228 -20.76 19.38 55.14
N HIS A 229 -19.50 18.95 55.05
CA HIS A 229 -18.73 18.95 53.81
C HIS A 229 -18.51 17.51 53.35
N LEU A 230 -18.32 17.34 52.04
CA LEU A 230 -18.22 16.06 51.36
C LEU A 230 -16.85 15.90 50.70
N ALA A 231 -16.38 14.65 50.61
CA ALA A 231 -15.33 14.22 49.70
C ALA A 231 -15.98 13.48 48.54
N VAL A 232 -15.84 14.01 47.33
CA VAL A 232 -16.44 13.46 46.10
C VAL A 232 -15.32 12.85 45.27
N ARG A 233 -15.22 11.52 45.26
CA ARG A 233 -14.10 10.76 44.71
C ARG A 233 -14.54 9.93 43.52
N SER A 234 -13.67 9.72 42.54
CA SER A 234 -13.87 8.69 41.53
C SER A 234 -13.98 7.31 42.17
N SER A 235 -14.78 6.45 41.55
CA SER A 235 -14.88 5.02 41.85
C SER A 235 -15.27 4.31 40.54
N ALA A 236 -14.45 4.48 39.51
CA ALA A 236 -14.72 3.88 38.20
C ALA A 236 -14.61 2.34 38.28
N ILE A 237 -15.28 1.65 37.36
CA ILE A 237 -15.07 0.20 37.19
C ILE A 237 -13.65 -0.04 36.67
N GLY A 238 -12.96 -1.01 37.26
CA GLY A 238 -11.56 -1.34 36.95
C GLY A 238 -10.52 -0.50 37.69
N GLU A 239 -10.92 0.63 38.33
CA GLU A 239 -10.06 1.40 39.22
C GLU A 239 -9.71 0.59 40.49
N ASP A 240 -8.49 0.76 41.04
CA ASP A 240 -8.00 0.06 42.24
C ASP A 240 -8.12 -1.48 42.19
N GLY A 241 -8.07 -2.05 40.96
CA GLY A 241 -8.13 -3.49 40.68
C GLY A 241 -6.76 -4.11 40.42
N GLU A 242 -6.62 -4.86 39.31
CA GLU A 242 -5.30 -5.28 38.81
C GLU A 242 -4.51 -4.10 38.24
N ILE A 243 -5.24 -3.12 37.68
CA ILE A 243 -4.73 -1.85 37.16
C ILE A 243 -5.03 -0.77 38.21
N SER A 244 -4.02 0.03 38.57
CA SER A 244 -4.10 0.88 39.77
C SER A 244 -4.93 2.15 39.58
N PHE A 245 -4.89 2.75 38.38
CA PHE A 245 -5.48 4.07 38.09
C PHE A 245 -5.05 5.19 39.06
N ALA A 246 -3.91 5.02 39.75
CA ALA A 246 -3.48 5.90 40.83
C ALA A 246 -3.36 7.37 40.37
N GLY A 247 -4.18 8.25 40.96
CA GLY A 247 -4.13 9.69 40.72
C GLY A 247 -4.53 10.14 39.32
N GLN A 248 -5.16 9.26 38.53
CA GLN A 248 -5.57 9.58 37.15
C GLN A 248 -6.91 10.31 37.08
N TYR A 249 -7.81 10.01 38.00
CA TYR A 249 -9.12 10.65 38.12
C TYR A 249 -9.13 11.65 39.28
N THR A 250 -10.05 12.60 39.22
CA THR A 250 -10.16 13.70 40.19
C THR A 250 -10.91 13.25 41.44
N SER A 251 -10.41 13.69 42.60
CA SER A 251 -11.15 13.73 43.86
C SER A 251 -11.32 15.18 44.28
N VAL A 252 -12.54 15.59 44.61
CA VAL A 252 -12.86 16.95 45.06
C VAL A 252 -13.16 16.90 46.55
N LEU A 253 -12.32 17.54 47.36
CA LEU A 253 -12.40 17.52 48.82
C LEU A 253 -13.07 18.78 49.36
N ASN A 254 -13.58 18.72 50.59
CA ASN A 254 -14.25 19.84 51.27
C ASN A 254 -15.38 20.49 50.45
N VAL A 255 -16.24 19.68 49.84
CA VAL A 255 -17.34 20.15 48.99
C VAL A 255 -18.59 20.43 49.84
N PRO A 256 -19.14 21.66 49.88
CA PRO A 256 -20.45 21.92 50.47
C PRO A 256 -21.54 21.14 49.72
N ILE A 257 -22.59 20.69 50.42
CA ILE A 257 -23.66 19.87 49.83
C ILE A 257 -24.28 20.54 48.58
N GLU A 258 -24.41 21.86 48.59
CA GLU A 258 -24.99 22.65 47.49
C GLU A 258 -24.15 22.58 46.21
N LYS A 259 -22.85 22.29 46.34
CA LYS A 259 -21.90 22.16 45.22
C LYS A 259 -21.65 20.72 44.78
N LEU A 260 -22.38 19.75 45.32
CA LEU A 260 -22.22 18.33 44.98
C LEU A 260 -22.42 18.08 43.46
N SER A 261 -23.39 18.76 42.84
CA SER A 261 -23.65 18.68 41.40
C SER A 261 -22.46 19.12 40.54
N GLU A 262 -21.77 20.19 40.95
CA GLU A 262 -20.57 20.70 40.26
C GLU A 262 -19.41 19.71 40.42
N ALA A 263 -19.17 19.25 41.66
CA ALA A 263 -18.13 18.28 41.97
C ALA A 263 -18.34 16.94 41.24
N TYR A 264 -19.58 16.45 41.16
CA TYR A 264 -19.93 15.24 40.41
C TYR A 264 -19.53 15.36 38.94
N LYS A 265 -19.88 16.46 38.28
CA LYS A 265 -19.48 16.69 36.87
C LYS A 265 -17.98 16.82 36.69
N GLN A 266 -17.26 17.42 37.65
CA GLN A 266 -15.80 17.47 37.63
C GLN A 266 -15.17 16.07 37.69
N VAL A 267 -15.70 15.19 38.56
CA VAL A 267 -15.24 13.79 38.62
C VAL A 267 -15.54 13.05 37.32
N LEU A 268 -16.74 13.21 36.74
CA LEU A 268 -17.05 12.62 35.43
C LEU A 268 -16.12 13.11 34.32
N ALA A 269 -15.87 14.42 34.25
CA ALA A 269 -14.98 15.03 33.27
C ALA A 269 -13.53 14.53 33.44
N SER A 270 -13.10 14.22 34.67
CA SER A 270 -11.75 13.71 34.92
C SER A 270 -11.44 12.39 34.19
N LYS A 271 -12.47 11.60 33.81
CA LYS A 271 -12.32 10.41 32.96
C LYS A 271 -11.64 10.70 31.62
N TYR A 272 -11.74 11.94 31.15
CA TYR A 272 -11.23 12.43 29.87
C TYR A 272 -10.06 13.42 30.03
N SER A 273 -9.43 13.47 31.20
CA SER A 273 -8.17 14.19 31.37
C SER A 273 -7.08 13.56 30.48
N ALA A 274 -6.07 14.34 30.11
CA ALA A 274 -4.98 13.84 29.27
C ALA A 274 -4.26 12.64 29.90
N SER A 275 -4.05 12.69 31.23
CA SER A 275 -3.45 11.61 32.01
C SER A 275 -4.32 10.35 32.02
N ALA A 276 -5.62 10.48 32.29
CA ALA A 276 -6.55 9.35 32.30
C ALA A 276 -6.76 8.71 30.93
N LEU A 277 -6.89 9.52 29.87
CA LEU A 277 -7.00 9.01 28.49
C LEU A 277 -5.73 8.27 28.08
N SER A 278 -4.57 8.89 28.28
CA SER A 278 -3.29 8.23 27.96
C SER A 278 -3.12 6.94 28.74
N TYR A 279 -3.38 6.95 30.05
CA TYR A 279 -3.27 5.76 30.89
C TYR A 279 -4.14 4.61 30.39
N ARG A 280 -5.40 4.90 30.02
CA ARG A 280 -6.34 3.90 29.47
C ARG A 280 -5.91 3.36 28.12
N LEU A 281 -5.45 4.24 27.22
CA LEU A 281 -4.93 3.83 25.91
C LEU A 281 -3.75 2.86 26.03
N HIS A 282 -2.80 3.15 26.93
CA HIS A 282 -1.61 2.31 27.14
C HIS A 282 -1.91 0.96 27.77
N HIS A 283 -3.00 0.85 28.53
CA HIS A 283 -3.50 -0.42 29.09
C HIS A 283 -4.52 -1.11 28.17
N GLY A 284 -4.83 -0.52 27.02
CA GLY A 284 -5.81 -1.04 26.08
C GLY A 284 -7.23 -1.14 26.66
N LEU A 285 -7.65 -0.10 27.39
CA LEU A 285 -8.95 0.00 28.04
C LEU A 285 -9.89 0.96 27.31
N ASP A 286 -11.01 0.42 26.83
CA ASP A 286 -12.03 1.18 26.09
C ASP A 286 -12.89 2.05 27.02
N GLU A 287 -13.67 2.98 26.45
CA GLU A 287 -14.58 3.89 27.16
C GLU A 287 -15.59 3.12 28.01
N HIS A 288 -16.17 2.10 27.39
CA HIS A 288 -17.22 1.26 27.95
C HIS A 288 -16.73 0.28 29.02
N GLU A 289 -15.42 0.02 29.10
CA GLU A 289 -14.85 -0.91 30.08
C GLU A 289 -14.59 -0.25 31.44
N THR A 290 -14.58 1.09 31.47
CA THR A 290 -14.24 1.87 32.65
C THR A 290 -15.35 2.87 33.04
N PRO A 291 -16.65 2.49 33.07
CA PRO A 291 -17.71 3.44 33.39
C PRO A 291 -17.47 4.06 34.77
N MET A 292 -17.73 5.36 34.88
CA MET A 292 -17.45 6.13 36.08
C MET A 292 -18.59 5.98 37.08
N ALA A 293 -18.29 5.46 38.28
CA ALA A 293 -19.11 5.69 39.46
C ALA A 293 -18.42 6.75 40.34
N VAL A 294 -19.16 7.40 41.23
CA VAL A 294 -18.65 8.46 42.09
C VAL A 294 -18.97 8.17 43.54
N LEU A 295 -17.94 8.06 44.38
CA LEU A 295 -18.05 7.84 45.81
C LEU A 295 -18.15 9.19 46.55
N VAL A 296 -19.21 9.37 47.32
CA VAL A 296 -19.49 10.58 48.10
C VAL A 296 -19.42 10.23 49.59
N LEU A 297 -18.39 10.73 50.27
CA LEU A 297 -18.16 10.50 51.70
C LEU A 297 -18.37 11.79 52.49
N LYS A 298 -18.83 11.67 53.73
CA LYS A 298 -18.72 12.75 54.71
C LYS A 298 -17.24 13.06 54.96
N MET A 299 -16.88 14.33 54.89
CA MET A 299 -15.50 14.77 55.06
C MET A 299 -15.04 14.55 56.50
N VAL A 300 -13.92 13.83 56.68
CA VAL A 300 -13.22 13.72 57.96
C VAL A 300 -12.30 14.93 58.12
N GLN A 301 -12.23 15.52 59.31
CA GLN A 301 -11.28 16.58 59.65
C GLN A 301 -10.10 15.95 60.40
N PRO A 302 -9.01 15.56 59.70
CA PRO A 302 -7.92 14.82 60.32
C PRO A 302 -7.01 15.70 61.17
N LEU A 303 -6.65 15.19 62.35
CA LEU A 303 -5.44 15.59 63.06
C LEU A 303 -4.20 15.08 62.30
N PHE A 304 -4.20 13.78 62.00
CA PHE A 304 -3.20 13.13 61.15
C PHE A 304 -3.88 12.35 60.05
N SER A 305 -3.26 12.30 58.87
CA SER A 305 -3.66 11.37 57.83
C SER A 305 -2.45 10.90 57.05
N GLY A 306 -2.63 9.84 56.28
CA GLY A 306 -1.51 9.24 55.62
C GLY A 306 -1.83 7.99 54.84
N VAL A 307 -0.74 7.34 54.43
CA VAL A 307 -0.76 6.10 53.66
C VAL A 307 -0.03 5.03 54.43
N LEU A 308 -0.58 3.81 54.42
CA LEU A 308 -0.01 2.62 55.00
C LEU A 308 0.17 1.58 53.89
N TYR A 309 1.40 1.09 53.74
CA TYR A 309 1.70 -0.08 52.94
C TYR A 309 1.84 -1.29 53.84
N SER A 310 1.02 -2.30 53.59
CA SER A 310 1.06 -3.52 54.38
C SER A 310 2.31 -4.34 54.07
N ALA A 311 3.04 -4.10 52.97
CA ALA A 311 4.37 -4.66 52.73
C ALA A 311 5.29 -3.59 52.12
N ASP A 312 6.61 -3.82 52.12
CA ASP A 312 7.53 -2.91 51.45
C ASP A 312 7.26 -2.83 49.93
N PRO A 313 6.97 -1.63 49.37
CA PRO A 313 6.61 -1.47 47.96
C PRO A 313 7.76 -1.74 46.99
N VAL A 314 9.01 -1.62 47.44
CA VAL A 314 10.23 -1.88 46.64
C VAL A 314 10.63 -3.36 46.67
N GLY A 315 10.05 -4.14 47.59
CA GLY A 315 10.20 -5.60 47.64
C GLY A 315 11.35 -6.10 48.51
N GLU A 316 12.02 -5.22 49.27
CA GLU A 316 13.14 -5.59 50.14
C GLU A 316 12.68 -6.36 51.39
N ASP A 317 11.53 -5.96 51.98
CA ASP A 317 11.01 -6.53 53.23
C ASP A 317 9.48 -6.70 53.21
N ARG A 318 9.01 -7.90 52.85
CA ARG A 318 7.59 -8.28 52.90
C ARG A 318 7.03 -8.50 54.32
N GLN A 319 7.89 -8.49 55.35
CA GLN A 319 7.55 -8.76 56.75
C GLN A 319 7.43 -7.48 57.59
N SER A 320 7.50 -6.31 56.96
CA SER A 320 7.27 -5.02 57.59
C SER A 320 6.11 -4.23 56.97
N ILE A 321 5.49 -3.38 57.78
CA ILE A 321 4.49 -2.40 57.39
C ILE A 321 5.18 -1.04 57.35
N ARG A 322 4.94 -0.27 56.29
CA ARG A 322 5.40 1.12 56.17
C ARG A 322 4.23 2.07 56.36
N ILE A 323 4.40 3.08 57.21
CA ILE A 323 3.38 4.12 57.43
C ILE A 323 4.02 5.47 57.14
N SER A 324 3.35 6.29 56.34
CA SER A 324 3.70 7.70 56.10
C SER A 324 2.57 8.57 56.59
N ALA A 325 2.87 9.60 57.38
CA ALA A 325 1.88 10.47 58.00
C ALA A 325 2.24 11.96 57.86
N VAL A 326 1.21 12.78 57.73
CA VAL A 326 1.27 14.25 57.76
C VAL A 326 0.18 14.81 58.66
N HIS A 327 0.43 15.98 59.24
CA HIS A 327 -0.58 16.70 60.00
C HIS A 327 -1.63 17.31 59.04
N GLY A 328 -2.91 17.18 59.38
CA GLY A 328 -4.00 17.63 58.51
C GLY A 328 -4.26 16.67 57.34
N LEU A 329 -4.68 17.23 56.19
CA LEU A 329 -5.14 16.48 55.02
C LEU A 329 -3.98 15.84 54.23
N GLY A 330 -4.10 14.55 53.94
CA GLY A 330 -3.08 13.74 53.28
C GLY A 330 -3.05 13.87 51.76
N ASP A 331 -3.97 14.62 51.15
CA ASP A 331 -4.06 14.78 49.70
C ASP A 331 -2.74 15.25 49.07
N THR A 332 -2.06 16.20 49.72
CA THR A 332 -0.77 16.72 49.25
C THR A 332 0.37 15.69 49.33
N LEU A 333 0.30 14.76 50.30
CA LEU A 333 1.24 13.64 50.43
C LEU A 333 1.01 12.63 49.31
N VAL A 334 -0.25 12.26 49.06
CA VAL A 334 -0.63 11.27 48.04
C VAL A 334 -0.39 11.83 46.62
N ALA A 335 -0.62 13.13 46.42
CA ALA A 335 -0.29 13.84 45.18
C ALA A 335 1.22 13.99 44.93
N GLY A 336 2.08 13.68 45.92
CA GLY A 336 3.54 13.78 45.78
C GLY A 336 4.09 15.21 45.83
N ASN A 337 3.33 16.16 46.38
CA ASN A 337 3.72 17.57 46.48
C ASN A 337 4.58 17.87 47.71
N ILE A 338 4.50 17.02 48.73
CA ILE A 338 5.27 17.14 49.98
C ILE A 338 5.88 15.81 50.39
N SER A 339 7.01 15.88 51.07
CA SER A 339 7.63 14.72 51.74
C SER A 339 6.91 14.46 53.08
N PRO A 340 6.80 13.19 53.52
CA PRO A 340 6.09 12.85 54.75
C PRO A 340 6.76 13.46 55.98
N GLN A 341 5.92 13.98 56.89
CA GLN A 341 6.42 14.53 58.15
C GLN A 341 6.95 13.44 59.06
N ARG A 342 6.25 12.30 59.09
CA ARG A 342 6.61 11.13 59.89
C ARG A 342 6.51 9.87 59.04
N THR A 343 7.49 8.99 59.18
CA THR A 343 7.51 7.67 58.56
C THR A 343 7.89 6.60 59.56
N TYR A 344 7.24 5.45 59.47
CA TYR A 344 7.44 4.32 60.37
C TYR A 344 7.64 3.04 59.57
N ARG A 345 8.57 2.19 60.02
CA ARG A 345 8.67 0.80 59.58
C ARG A 345 8.39 -0.11 60.77
N ILE A 346 7.34 -0.92 60.71
CA ILE A 346 6.86 -1.73 61.84
C ILE A 346 6.87 -3.20 61.46
N LYS A 347 7.43 -4.07 62.32
CA LYS A 347 7.46 -5.52 62.10
C LYS A 347 6.05 -6.13 62.20
N LYS A 348 5.61 -6.88 61.18
CA LYS A 348 4.27 -7.49 61.13
C LYS A 348 3.97 -8.47 62.27
N SER A 349 4.98 -9.21 62.74
CA SER A 349 4.77 -10.29 63.70
C SER A 349 4.68 -9.83 65.16
N THR A 350 5.29 -8.70 65.51
CA THR A 350 5.59 -8.35 66.91
C THR A 350 5.29 -6.90 67.30
N PHE A 351 4.68 -6.10 66.41
CA PHE A 351 4.48 -4.65 66.62
C PHE A 351 5.75 -3.96 67.17
N ASN A 352 6.88 -4.22 66.52
CA ASN A 352 8.15 -3.58 66.87
C ASN A 352 8.44 -2.49 65.84
N VAL A 353 8.59 -1.24 66.27
CA VAL A 353 8.98 -0.12 65.41
C VAL A 353 10.48 -0.26 65.12
N LEU A 354 10.81 -0.58 63.88
CA LEU A 354 12.16 -0.84 63.42
C LEU A 354 12.88 0.45 63.03
N GLU A 355 12.17 1.37 62.38
CA GLU A 355 12.69 2.65 61.92
C GLU A 355 11.65 3.76 62.07
N THR A 356 12.15 4.96 62.36
CA THR A 356 11.41 6.24 62.36
C THR A 356 12.16 7.23 61.48
N GLY A 357 11.45 7.97 60.63
CA GLY A 357 12.04 8.95 59.72
C GLY A 357 11.05 10.03 59.31
N GLY A 358 11.39 10.82 58.28
CA GLY A 358 10.61 11.98 57.83
C GLY A 358 11.25 13.29 58.28
N THR A 359 10.58 14.42 58.06
CA THR A 359 11.09 15.72 58.53
C THR A 359 11.13 15.82 60.06
N ASP A 360 10.30 15.03 60.74
CA ASP A 360 10.30 14.85 62.18
C ASP A 360 10.72 13.41 62.52
N THR A 361 11.91 13.27 63.11
CA THR A 361 12.53 11.98 63.46
C THR A 361 12.36 11.61 64.93
N SER A 362 11.55 12.36 65.68
CA SER A 362 11.31 12.08 67.10
C SER A 362 10.63 10.72 67.31
N ALA A 363 10.94 10.09 68.44
CA ALA A 363 10.28 8.84 68.82
C ALA A 363 8.78 9.07 69.05
N PRO A 364 7.91 8.11 68.69
CA PRO A 364 6.48 8.29 68.85
C PRO A 364 6.09 8.42 70.32
N PHE A 365 5.23 9.39 70.63
CA PHE A 365 4.75 9.61 72.01
C PHE A 365 3.67 8.57 72.40
N PRO A 366 3.32 8.41 73.69
CA PRO A 366 2.44 7.32 74.14
C PRO A 366 1.07 7.28 73.44
N SER A 367 0.42 8.42 73.23
CA SER A 367 -0.85 8.48 72.48
C SER A 367 -0.67 8.19 70.99
N GLU A 368 0.52 8.44 70.44
CA GLU A 368 0.86 8.08 69.06
C GLU A 368 1.04 6.57 68.87
N THR A 369 1.70 5.94 69.84
CA THR A 369 1.91 4.49 69.85
C THR A 369 0.59 3.72 69.87
N LEU A 370 -0.45 4.27 70.52
CA LEU A 370 -1.78 3.67 70.59
C LEU A 370 -2.43 3.59 69.20
N PHE A 371 -2.49 4.70 68.47
CA PHE A 371 -3.12 4.67 67.14
C PHE A 371 -2.24 3.96 66.10
N LEU A 372 -0.91 3.99 66.22
CA LEU A 372 -0.02 3.20 65.37
C LEU A 372 -0.28 1.69 65.54
N ARG A 373 -0.62 1.26 66.76
CA ARG A 373 -1.00 -0.13 67.04
C ARG A 373 -2.34 -0.47 66.39
N GLU A 374 -3.34 0.40 66.52
CA GLU A 374 -4.65 0.23 65.89
C GLU A 374 -4.53 0.16 64.35
N LEU A 375 -3.70 1.01 63.75
CA LEU A 375 -3.37 0.96 62.32
C LEU A 375 -2.68 -0.34 61.92
N TRP A 376 -1.70 -0.80 62.70
CA TRP A 376 -1.00 -2.06 62.46
C TRP A 376 -1.95 -3.28 62.56
N GLU A 377 -2.86 -3.30 63.54
CA GLU A 377 -3.89 -4.34 63.67
C GLU A 377 -4.85 -4.31 62.47
N SER A 378 -5.34 -3.12 62.11
CA SER A 378 -6.22 -2.91 60.96
C SER A 378 -5.58 -3.38 59.66
N ALA A 379 -4.31 -3.05 59.43
CA ALA A 379 -3.57 -3.45 58.25
C ALA A 379 -3.45 -4.97 58.11
N LYS A 380 -3.23 -5.68 59.22
CA LYS A 380 -3.18 -7.16 59.21
C LYS A 380 -4.53 -7.77 58.87
N VAL A 381 -5.61 -7.29 59.52
CA VAL A 381 -6.96 -7.77 59.26
C VAL A 381 -7.36 -7.52 57.79
N LEU A 382 -6.98 -6.37 57.25
CA LEU A 382 -7.19 -6.05 55.84
C LEU A 382 -6.36 -6.97 54.93
N GLU A 383 -5.06 -7.12 55.16
CA GLU A 383 -4.18 -7.99 54.35
C GLU A 383 -4.66 -9.45 54.36
N ASP A 384 -5.07 -9.96 55.53
CA ASP A 384 -5.64 -11.30 55.69
C ASP A 384 -6.99 -11.44 54.95
N SER A 385 -7.82 -10.40 54.91
CA SER A 385 -9.10 -10.44 54.19
C SER A 385 -8.94 -10.38 52.65
N PHE A 386 -7.95 -9.63 52.17
CA PHE A 386 -7.69 -9.47 50.73
C PHE A 386 -6.68 -10.49 50.16
N GLN A 387 -6.01 -11.26 51.04
CA GLN A 387 -5.04 -12.32 50.71
C GLN A 387 -3.89 -11.82 49.82
N ARG A 388 -3.52 -10.54 49.96
CA ARG A 388 -2.45 -9.88 49.23
C ARG A 388 -2.00 -8.61 49.95
N PRO A 389 -0.76 -8.13 49.74
CA PRO A 389 -0.31 -6.84 50.27
C PRO A 389 -1.19 -5.68 49.81
N LEU A 390 -1.35 -4.67 50.66
CA LEU A 390 -2.29 -3.57 50.47
C LEU A 390 -1.64 -2.19 50.59
N ASP A 391 -2.24 -1.25 49.87
CA ASP A 391 -2.08 0.20 49.99
C ASP A 391 -3.37 0.76 50.62
N ILE A 392 -3.22 1.42 51.78
CA ILE A 392 -4.33 1.84 52.64
C ILE A 392 -4.19 3.33 52.94
N GLU A 393 -5.21 4.12 52.57
CA GLU A 393 -5.33 5.51 53.00
C GLU A 393 -6.13 5.59 54.31
N TRP A 394 -5.64 6.39 55.26
CA TRP A 394 -6.25 6.49 56.58
C TRP A 394 -6.24 7.93 57.11
N ALA A 395 -7.15 8.23 58.03
CA ALA A 395 -7.22 9.49 58.76
C ALA A 395 -7.56 9.26 60.23
N LEU A 396 -6.90 10.01 61.11
CA LEU A 396 -7.19 10.10 62.52
C LEU A 396 -7.81 11.47 62.79
N ASP A 397 -9.04 11.53 63.28
CA ASP A 397 -9.70 12.79 63.60
C ASP A 397 -9.25 13.38 64.94
N HIS A 398 -9.76 14.56 65.28
CA HIS A 398 -9.49 15.23 66.56
C HIS A 398 -10.07 14.50 67.79
N ASP A 399 -11.03 13.58 67.59
CA ASP A 399 -11.59 12.71 68.63
C ASP A 399 -10.78 11.40 68.78
N HIS A 400 -9.63 11.30 68.12
CA HIS A 400 -8.77 10.10 68.06
C HIS A 400 -9.46 8.85 67.48
N ARG A 401 -10.45 9.03 66.61
CA ARG A 401 -11.07 7.94 65.86
C ARG A 401 -10.30 7.71 64.56
N LEU A 402 -9.90 6.46 64.34
CA LEU A 402 -9.23 6.04 63.11
C LEU A 402 -10.27 5.70 62.03
N PHE A 403 -10.13 6.29 60.86
CA PHE A 403 -10.95 6.03 59.68
C PHE A 403 -10.09 5.44 58.56
N ILE A 404 -10.58 4.36 57.96
CA ILE A 404 -10.06 3.84 56.69
C ILE A 404 -10.77 4.56 55.55
N LEU A 405 -10.00 5.24 54.70
CA LEU A 405 -10.51 6.07 53.62
C LEU A 405 -10.49 5.36 52.27
N GLN A 406 -9.52 4.48 52.05
CA GLN A 406 -9.38 3.69 50.81
C GLN A 406 -8.50 2.47 51.09
N VAL A 407 -8.77 1.37 50.38
CA VAL A 407 -7.93 0.15 50.39
C VAL A 407 -7.84 -0.39 48.98
N ARG A 408 -6.62 -0.69 48.53
CA ARG A 408 -6.35 -1.29 47.23
C ARG A 408 -5.16 -2.26 47.25
N PRO A 409 -5.06 -3.20 46.30
CA PRO A 409 -3.89 -4.08 46.16
C PRO A 409 -2.58 -3.30 45.96
N LEU A 410 -1.51 -3.74 46.62
CA LEU A 410 -0.17 -3.21 46.44
C LEU A 410 0.62 -4.06 45.43
N ILE A 411 1.05 -3.44 44.33
CA ILE A 411 1.97 -4.05 43.37
C ILE A 411 3.40 -3.94 43.93
N ILE A 412 4.07 -5.08 44.09
CA ILE A 412 5.45 -5.19 44.58
C ILE A 412 6.32 -5.68 43.42
N ALA A 413 7.46 -5.01 43.18
CA ALA A 413 8.41 -5.44 42.17
C ALA A 413 8.99 -6.84 42.49
N ASP A 414 9.16 -7.68 41.48
CA ASP A 414 9.82 -8.99 41.63
C ASP A 414 11.35 -8.81 41.78
N GLY A 415 11.82 -8.71 43.02
CA GLY A 415 13.24 -8.56 43.40
C GLY A 415 14.10 -9.83 43.23
N THR A 416 13.69 -10.80 42.40
CA THR A 416 14.40 -12.09 42.26
C THR A 416 15.74 -12.00 41.54
N HIS A 417 16.03 -10.91 40.80
CA HIS A 417 17.25 -10.79 39.99
C HIS A 417 18.24 -9.70 40.43
N GLU A 418 17.90 -8.85 41.42
CA GLU A 418 18.85 -7.84 41.94
C GLU A 418 19.98 -8.44 42.77
N ARG A 419 19.86 -9.73 43.17
CA ARG A 419 20.90 -10.44 43.93
C ARG A 419 22.19 -10.71 43.14
N GLU A 420 22.23 -10.46 41.83
CA GLU A 420 23.41 -10.69 40.99
C GLU A 420 24.42 -9.52 40.95
N TYR A 421 24.04 -8.30 41.33
CA TYR A 421 24.88 -7.10 41.09
C TYR A 421 25.77 -6.64 42.26
N GLY A 422 25.72 -7.31 43.42
CA GLY A 422 26.64 -7.02 44.54
C GLY A 422 26.53 -5.60 45.13
N THR A 423 27.23 -5.36 46.23
CA THR A 423 27.28 -4.06 46.91
C THR A 423 28.14 -3.05 46.16
N ALA A 424 27.58 -1.85 45.91
CA ALA A 424 28.27 -0.56 45.74
C ALA A 424 29.71 -0.61 45.19
N THR A 425 29.88 -0.81 43.88
CA THR A 425 31.14 -0.54 43.17
C THR A 425 31.22 0.93 42.77
N GLU A 426 32.30 1.63 43.10
CA GLU A 426 32.63 2.91 42.49
C GLU A 426 33.13 2.68 41.06
N TYR A 427 32.51 3.35 40.08
CA TYR A 427 32.90 3.29 38.68
C TYR A 427 33.86 4.45 38.41
N ALA A 428 35.17 4.16 38.33
CA ALA A 428 36.21 5.19 38.30
C ALA A 428 36.06 6.19 37.13
N ASP A 429 35.52 5.74 35.99
CA ASP A 429 35.30 6.57 34.79
C ASP A 429 33.94 7.29 34.79
N HIS A 430 33.09 7.04 35.78
CA HIS A 430 31.73 7.57 35.88
C HIS A 430 31.47 8.17 37.26
N PRO A 431 31.77 9.47 37.45
CA PRO A 431 31.56 10.16 38.72
C PRO A 431 30.12 10.04 39.24
N LEU A 432 29.97 9.87 40.56
CA LEU A 432 28.68 9.88 41.24
C LEU A 432 28.14 11.32 41.32
N LEU A 433 27.02 11.60 40.66
CA LEU A 433 26.37 12.91 40.63
C LEU A 433 25.40 13.12 41.79
N ILE A 434 24.63 12.07 42.11
CA ILE A 434 23.64 12.10 43.20
C ILE A 434 23.76 10.81 44.00
N GLU A 435 23.85 10.94 45.32
CA GLU A 435 23.73 9.85 46.29
C GLU A 435 22.64 10.18 47.30
N GLY A 436 21.63 9.31 47.40
CA GLY A 436 20.48 9.49 48.30
C GLY A 436 19.16 9.69 47.57
N GLY A 437 18.15 10.14 48.33
CA GLY A 437 16.75 10.14 47.93
C GLY A 437 16.01 8.87 48.35
N LYS A 438 14.91 8.57 47.67
CA LYS A 438 14.02 7.44 47.95
C LYS A 438 13.70 6.68 46.67
N CYS A 439 13.99 5.37 46.65
CA CYS A 439 13.59 4.49 45.55
C CYS A 439 12.06 4.33 45.52
N ALA A 440 11.42 4.90 44.50
CA ALA A 440 9.99 4.76 44.26
C ALA A 440 9.67 3.54 43.38
N ALA A 441 10.53 3.27 42.39
CA ALA A 441 10.50 2.08 41.55
C ALA A 441 11.93 1.63 41.25
N GLY A 442 12.24 0.37 41.53
CA GLY A 442 13.58 -0.19 41.37
C GLY A 442 14.00 -0.37 39.92
N GLY A 443 15.30 -0.59 39.71
CA GLY A 443 15.89 -0.84 38.40
C GLY A 443 17.04 0.12 38.05
N VAL A 444 17.64 -0.15 36.89
CA VAL A 444 18.83 0.54 36.39
C VAL A 444 18.57 0.95 34.95
N VAL A 445 18.89 2.19 34.60
CA VAL A 445 18.68 2.71 33.25
C VAL A 445 19.69 3.80 32.89
N SER A 446 20.08 3.85 31.63
CA SER A 446 20.91 4.94 31.08
C SER A 446 20.17 5.69 29.99
N GLY A 447 20.43 6.99 29.90
CA GLY A 447 19.69 7.88 29.02
C GLY A 447 20.06 9.34 29.13
N ARG A 448 19.46 10.17 28.27
CA ARG A 448 19.63 11.63 28.27
C ARG A 448 18.63 12.30 29.21
N VAL A 449 19.11 13.21 30.04
CA VAL A 449 18.29 14.03 30.93
C VAL A 449 17.40 14.97 30.12
N LEU A 450 16.12 15.05 30.51
CA LEU A 450 15.21 16.13 30.12
C LEU A 450 14.69 16.78 31.40
N VAL A 451 15.00 18.05 31.62
CA VAL A 451 14.57 18.77 32.84
C VAL A 451 13.24 19.46 32.58
N MET A 452 12.19 19.02 33.26
CA MET A 452 10.85 19.57 33.11
C MET A 452 10.74 20.92 33.84
N THR A 453 10.41 21.97 33.09
CA THR A 453 10.17 23.31 33.64
C THR A 453 8.74 23.47 34.15
N ASN A 454 8.48 24.47 35.00
CA ASN A 454 7.13 24.71 35.56
C ASN A 454 6.06 24.93 34.48
N THR A 455 6.42 25.51 33.33
CA THR A 455 5.52 25.70 32.17
C THR A 455 5.15 24.39 31.47
N GLU A 456 6.01 23.38 31.52
CA GLU A 456 5.74 22.05 30.94
C GLU A 456 4.94 21.17 31.91
N ALA A 457 5.10 21.39 33.21
CA ALA A 457 4.31 20.75 34.26
C ALA A 457 2.79 21.01 34.16
N GLU A 458 2.41 22.16 33.60
CA GLU A 458 1.02 22.65 33.44
C GLU A 458 0.42 22.36 32.04
N GLY A 459 0.94 21.35 31.32
CA GLY A 459 0.44 20.95 30.00
C GLY A 459 1.22 21.53 28.83
N GLY A 460 2.52 21.82 29.02
CA GLY A 460 3.41 22.15 27.92
C GLY A 460 3.89 20.90 27.17
N LEU A 461 4.16 21.07 25.87
CA LEU A 461 4.72 20.03 25.00
C LEU A 461 6.15 19.67 25.43
N LEU A 462 6.35 18.47 25.96
CA LEU A 462 7.69 17.88 26.09
C LEU A 462 8.10 17.26 24.76
N ASN A 463 9.39 17.36 24.42
CA ASN A 463 9.96 16.67 23.25
C ASN A 463 11.05 15.68 23.69
N PRO A 464 10.66 14.52 24.25
CA PRO A 464 11.61 13.55 24.76
C PRO A 464 12.40 12.85 23.64
N TYR A 465 13.69 12.67 23.85
CA TYR A 465 14.54 11.74 23.12
C TYR A 465 14.09 10.27 23.34
N PRO A 466 14.43 9.32 22.46
CA PRO A 466 14.08 7.89 22.61
C PRO A 466 14.60 7.20 23.88
N ASP A 467 15.55 7.82 24.56
CA ASP A 467 16.24 7.36 25.76
C ASP A 467 16.14 8.35 26.93
N THR A 468 15.08 9.15 26.97
CA THR A 468 14.93 10.22 27.98
C THR A 468 14.84 9.68 29.41
N ILE A 469 15.60 10.28 30.33
CA ILE A 469 15.38 10.23 31.78
C ILE A 469 14.80 11.58 32.19
N LEU A 470 13.56 11.57 32.67
CA LEU A 470 12.83 12.79 33.02
C LEU A 470 13.22 13.26 34.41
N VAL A 471 13.65 14.51 34.53
CA VAL A 471 13.98 15.15 35.81
C VAL A 471 12.95 16.25 36.09
N ALA A 472 12.27 16.19 37.23
CA ALA A 472 11.22 17.14 37.57
C ALA A 472 11.31 17.59 39.04
N ARG A 473 10.72 18.75 39.36
CA ARG A 473 10.71 19.24 40.74
C ARG A 473 9.82 18.40 41.66
N THR A 474 8.63 18.03 41.21
CA THR A 474 7.62 17.32 42.00
C THR A 474 7.18 16.03 41.31
N ALA A 475 6.75 15.03 42.09
CA ALA A 475 6.25 13.74 41.60
C ALA A 475 4.79 13.81 41.11
N SER A 476 4.53 14.65 40.10
CA SER A 476 3.19 14.91 39.54
C SER A 476 2.70 13.82 38.59
N THR A 477 1.38 13.53 38.61
CA THR A 477 0.73 12.63 37.63
C THR A 477 0.61 13.22 36.23
N SER A 478 0.91 14.51 36.03
CA SER A 478 1.04 15.12 34.69
C SER A 478 2.16 14.50 33.84
N ILE A 479 3.05 13.71 34.45
CA ILE A 479 4.08 12.92 33.78
C ILE A 479 3.49 11.66 33.10
N THR A 480 2.32 11.18 33.54
CA THR A 480 1.70 9.94 33.04
C THR A 480 1.62 9.82 31.51
N PRO A 481 1.23 10.87 30.76
CA PRO A 481 1.17 10.81 29.30
C PRO A 481 2.50 10.46 28.60
N TRP A 482 3.62 10.64 29.29
CA TRP A 482 4.97 10.44 28.78
C TRP A 482 5.61 9.13 29.23
N MET A 483 4.93 8.33 30.07
CA MET A 483 5.48 7.11 30.67
C MET A 483 5.99 6.08 29.66
N SER A 484 5.40 6.01 28.47
CA SER A 484 5.83 5.10 27.40
C SER A 484 7.02 5.62 26.57
N LYS A 485 7.36 6.90 26.73
CA LYS A 485 8.42 7.62 25.99
C LYS A 485 9.66 7.89 26.86
N ILE A 486 9.58 7.69 28.17
CA ILE A 486 10.69 7.88 29.10
C ILE A 486 11.22 6.54 29.60
N ARG A 487 12.49 6.56 30.03
CA ARG A 487 13.23 5.41 30.51
C ARG A 487 13.48 5.43 32.02
N GLY A 488 13.43 6.61 32.63
CA GLY A 488 13.58 6.78 34.08
C GLY A 488 13.00 8.11 34.55
N ILE A 489 12.76 8.24 35.86
CA ILE A 489 12.24 9.45 36.51
C ILE A 489 13.12 9.81 37.71
N ILE A 490 13.48 11.09 37.83
CA ILE A 490 14.14 11.64 39.01
C ILE A 490 13.36 12.87 39.49
N THR A 491 13.05 12.98 40.78
CA THR A 491 12.41 14.17 41.34
C THR A 491 13.10 14.74 42.57
N ASP A 492 13.06 16.08 42.73
CA ASP A 492 13.60 16.75 43.92
C ASP A 492 12.72 16.49 45.15
N THR A 493 11.41 16.51 44.95
CA THR A 493 10.41 16.29 45.99
C THR A 493 9.43 15.20 45.57
N GLY A 494 8.93 14.45 46.54
CA GLY A 494 7.96 13.39 46.29
C GLY A 494 8.09 12.27 47.31
N SER A 495 7.02 11.51 47.46
CA SER A 495 6.99 10.36 48.36
C SER A 495 6.96 9.06 47.57
N VAL A 496 7.56 8.00 48.11
CA VAL A 496 7.32 6.62 47.65
C VAL A 496 5.85 6.23 47.78
N ALA A 497 5.09 6.99 48.59
CA ALA A 497 3.66 6.85 48.75
C ALA A 497 2.81 7.62 47.71
N SER A 498 3.43 8.33 46.77
CA SER A 498 2.73 9.17 45.79
C SER A 498 2.08 8.35 44.66
N HIS A 499 1.10 8.95 43.99
CA HIS A 499 0.47 8.35 42.81
C HIS A 499 1.46 8.04 41.69
N LEU A 500 2.41 8.95 41.40
CA LEU A 500 3.43 8.71 40.38
C LEU A 500 4.33 7.52 40.74
N ALA A 501 4.63 7.29 42.02
CA ALA A 501 5.39 6.10 42.45
C ALA A 501 4.66 4.80 42.13
N SER A 502 3.33 4.76 42.29
CA SER A 502 2.53 3.59 41.90
C SER A 502 2.53 3.38 40.38
N VAL A 503 2.36 4.47 39.60
CA VAL A 503 2.40 4.41 38.13
C VAL A 503 3.79 3.97 37.63
N ALA A 504 4.87 4.48 38.19
CA ALA A 504 6.24 4.09 37.83
C ALA A 504 6.48 2.58 38.04
N ARG A 505 6.01 2.02 39.16
CA ARG A 505 6.09 0.58 39.45
C ARG A 505 5.28 -0.25 38.47
N GLU A 506 4.07 0.19 38.13
CA GLU A 506 3.19 -0.48 37.18
C GLU A 506 3.80 -0.54 35.77
N PHE A 507 4.37 0.57 35.31
CA PHE A 507 5.09 0.63 34.03
C PHE A 507 6.52 0.05 34.09
N SER A 508 7.00 -0.37 35.26
CA SER A 508 8.39 -0.82 35.48
C SER A 508 9.44 0.22 35.01
N VAL A 509 9.16 1.51 35.23
CA VAL A 509 10.08 2.61 34.95
C VAL A 509 10.85 2.94 36.24
N PRO A 510 12.19 2.81 36.27
CA PRO A 510 13.00 3.17 37.44
C PRO A 510 12.76 4.61 37.87
N ALA A 511 12.54 4.83 39.16
CA ALA A 511 12.16 6.12 39.71
C ALA A 511 12.84 6.41 41.05
N LEU A 512 13.52 7.55 41.13
CA LEU A 512 14.20 8.07 42.33
C LEU A 512 13.59 9.42 42.73
N PHE A 513 12.93 9.46 43.88
CA PHE A 513 12.25 10.67 44.37
C PHE A 513 12.99 11.27 45.56
N ASP A 514 12.60 12.48 45.96
CA ASP A 514 13.11 13.15 47.16
C ASP A 514 14.64 13.36 47.14
N THR A 515 15.21 13.65 45.96
CA THR A 515 16.65 13.89 45.79
C THR A 515 17.08 15.30 46.22
N GLU A 516 16.12 16.18 46.50
CA GLU A 516 16.25 17.58 46.90
C GLU A 516 16.92 18.53 45.88
N THR A 517 17.79 18.01 45.00
CA THR A 517 18.75 18.80 44.22
C THR A 517 18.91 18.35 42.77
N ALA A 518 18.23 17.30 42.30
CA ALA A 518 18.39 16.76 40.95
C ALA A 518 18.15 17.81 39.85
N THR A 519 17.13 18.66 39.95
CA THR A 519 16.87 19.71 38.93
C THR A 519 17.97 20.77 38.85
N THR A 520 18.82 20.87 39.88
CA THR A 520 19.95 21.82 39.93
C THR A 520 21.28 21.21 39.54
N ILE A 521 21.46 19.91 39.74
CA ILE A 521 22.69 19.17 39.46
C ILE A 521 22.71 18.68 38.00
N LEU A 522 21.58 18.19 37.51
CA LEU A 522 21.47 17.55 36.20
C LEU A 522 21.10 18.57 35.12
N ALA A 523 21.79 18.52 33.99
CA ALA A 523 21.57 19.43 32.86
C ALA A 523 20.79 18.76 31.72
N ASP A 524 20.02 19.56 30.96
CA ASP A 524 19.30 19.06 29.79
C ASP A 524 20.26 18.44 28.74
N GLY A 525 19.90 17.27 28.22
CA GLY A 525 20.71 16.51 27.27
C GLY A 525 21.90 15.74 27.89
N GLN A 526 22.19 15.91 29.19
CA GLN A 526 23.27 15.18 29.87
C GLN A 526 22.99 13.68 29.87
N GLU A 527 23.97 12.86 29.47
CA GLU A 527 23.87 11.41 29.57
C GLU A 527 24.20 10.96 30.99
N ILE A 528 23.32 10.15 31.58
CA ILE A 528 23.47 9.62 32.95
C ILE A 528 23.07 8.15 33.02
N THR A 529 23.51 7.48 34.09
CA THR A 529 22.99 6.19 34.53
C THR A 529 22.29 6.34 35.87
N LEU A 530 20.98 6.10 35.89
CA LEU A 530 20.16 6.03 37.10
C LEU A 530 20.13 4.59 37.63
N TRP A 531 20.61 4.39 38.86
CA TRP A 531 20.43 3.16 39.63
C TRP A 531 19.46 3.44 40.79
N ALA A 532 18.16 3.32 40.51
CA ALA A 532 17.11 3.71 41.45
C ALA A 532 17.13 2.88 42.74
N SER A 533 17.35 1.56 42.66
CA SER A 533 17.38 0.68 43.85
C SER A 533 18.58 0.89 44.77
N GLN A 534 19.68 1.48 44.29
CA GLN A 534 20.80 1.90 45.14
C GLN A 534 20.82 3.41 45.42
N MET A 535 19.79 4.15 44.97
CA MET A 535 19.65 5.60 45.18
C MET A 535 20.87 6.39 44.67
N ARG A 536 21.35 6.03 43.47
CA ARG A 536 22.55 6.62 42.87
C ARG A 536 22.34 7.02 41.42
N VAL A 537 22.96 8.14 41.04
CA VAL A 537 23.00 8.65 39.67
C VAL A 537 24.45 8.89 39.28
N TYR A 538 24.92 8.25 38.22
CA TYR A 538 26.28 8.40 37.70
C TYR A 538 26.29 9.24 36.42
N ASP A 539 27.40 9.92 36.18
CA ASP A 539 27.66 10.65 34.93
C ASP A 539 28.00 9.69 33.79
N GLY A 540 27.42 9.92 32.61
CA GLY A 540 27.61 9.07 31.43
C GLY A 540 26.87 7.72 31.52
N VAL A 541 27.16 6.85 30.55
CA VAL A 541 26.56 5.50 30.44
C VAL A 541 27.52 4.47 31.04
N VAL A 542 27.17 3.91 32.20
CA VAL A 542 27.92 2.82 32.83
C VAL A 542 27.57 1.49 32.15
N GLU A 543 28.46 0.97 31.28
CA GLU A 543 28.17 -0.23 30.47
C GLU A 543 27.93 -1.50 31.30
N GLU A 544 28.59 -1.65 32.46
CA GLU A 544 28.39 -2.79 33.36
C GLU A 544 26.97 -2.85 33.92
N LEU A 545 26.41 -1.68 34.21
CA LEU A 545 25.04 -1.50 34.68
C LEU A 545 24.03 -1.58 33.53
N ALA A 546 24.43 -1.16 32.32
CA ALA A 546 23.58 -1.20 31.12
C ALA A 546 23.25 -2.63 30.65
N LYS A 547 24.11 -3.62 30.90
CA LYS A 547 23.88 -5.03 30.53
C LYS A 547 22.71 -5.69 31.26
N GLY A 548 22.29 -5.13 32.40
CA GLY A 548 21.12 -5.57 33.18
C GLY A 548 19.80 -4.90 32.82
N MET A 549 19.80 -3.96 31.86
CA MET A 549 18.61 -3.17 31.50
C MET A 549 17.53 -4.06 30.90
N ARG A 550 16.36 -4.11 31.56
CA ARG A 550 15.16 -4.72 30.98
C ARG A 550 14.44 -3.70 30.10
N PRO A 551 13.95 -4.10 28.91
CA PRO A 551 13.01 -3.27 28.19
C PRO A 551 11.76 -3.04 29.04
N VAL A 552 11.27 -1.80 29.07
CA VAL A 552 9.99 -1.44 29.67
C VAL A 552 8.92 -2.36 29.10
N LYS A 553 8.27 -3.17 29.95
CA LYS A 553 7.18 -4.05 29.50
C LYS A 553 6.04 -3.17 28.99
N ARG A 554 5.66 -3.34 27.73
CA ARG A 554 4.44 -2.74 27.15
C ARG A 554 3.33 -3.80 27.18
N PRO A 555 2.38 -3.75 28.14
CA PRO A 555 1.37 -4.79 28.33
C PRO A 555 0.23 -4.77 27.28
N ILE A 556 0.42 -4.15 26.12
CA ILE A 556 -0.64 -3.96 25.12
C ILE A 556 -1.14 -5.31 24.57
N PHE A 557 -0.21 -6.26 24.37
CA PHE A 557 -0.55 -7.62 23.96
C PHE A 557 -1.27 -8.36 25.11
N ALA A 558 -2.51 -8.79 24.84
CA ALA A 558 -3.48 -9.37 25.79
C ALA A 558 -4.36 -8.36 26.58
N SER A 559 -4.33 -7.07 26.25
CA SER A 559 -5.36 -6.12 26.74
C SER A 559 -6.75 -6.45 26.17
N PRO A 560 -7.85 -6.07 26.83
CA PRO A 560 -9.20 -6.32 26.35
C PRO A 560 -9.47 -5.78 24.93
N ILE A 561 -8.96 -4.58 24.61
CA ILE A 561 -9.07 -3.99 23.27
C ILE A 561 -8.32 -4.82 22.22
N HIS A 562 -7.17 -5.38 22.58
CA HIS A 562 -6.36 -6.20 21.69
C HIS A 562 -7.03 -7.57 21.44
N LEU A 563 -7.64 -8.17 22.47
CA LEU A 563 -8.45 -9.39 22.31
C LEU A 563 -9.72 -9.16 21.48
N ARG A 564 -10.33 -7.97 21.53
CA ARG A 564 -11.40 -7.56 20.62
C ARG A 564 -10.90 -7.43 19.19
N LEU A 565 -9.79 -6.72 18.98
CA LEU A 565 -9.19 -6.59 17.64
C LEU A 565 -8.77 -7.96 17.07
N GLN A 566 -8.26 -8.87 17.90
CA GLN A 566 -7.97 -10.24 17.48
C GLN A 566 -9.21 -10.94 16.92
N ARG A 567 -10.32 -10.93 17.67
CA ARG A 567 -11.59 -11.53 17.23
C ARG A 567 -12.13 -10.90 15.95
N LEU A 568 -11.91 -9.60 15.75
CA LEU A 568 -12.23 -8.93 14.49
C LEU A 568 -11.33 -9.39 13.35
N LEU A 569 -10.02 -9.48 13.58
CA LEU A 569 -9.06 -9.94 12.56
C LEU A 569 -9.30 -11.39 12.17
N ASP A 570 -9.72 -12.25 13.08
CA ASP A 570 -10.09 -13.64 12.78
C ASP A 570 -11.22 -13.74 11.73
N LEU A 571 -12.08 -12.72 11.64
CA LEU A 571 -13.15 -12.61 10.63
C LEU A 571 -12.70 -11.89 9.34
N ILE A 572 -11.56 -11.20 9.37
CA ILE A 572 -11.11 -10.31 8.30
C ILE A 572 -9.91 -10.85 7.54
N SER A 573 -8.79 -11.13 8.23
CA SER A 573 -7.45 -11.29 7.63
C SER A 573 -7.08 -12.71 7.16
N PRO A 574 -7.45 -13.82 7.84
CA PRO A 574 -7.04 -15.16 7.42
C PRO A 574 -7.48 -15.48 5.99
N LEU A 575 -6.58 -16.03 5.17
CA LEU A 575 -6.88 -16.57 3.84
C LEU A 575 -7.08 -18.08 3.94
N ASN A 576 -8.31 -18.53 3.79
CA ASN A 576 -8.70 -19.94 3.88
C ASN A 576 -9.02 -20.55 2.51
N LEU A 577 -9.29 -19.71 1.49
CA LEU A 577 -9.50 -20.19 0.13
C LEU A 577 -8.25 -20.89 -0.42
N PRO A 578 -8.41 -22.05 -1.08
CA PRO A 578 -7.33 -22.74 -1.78
C PRO A 578 -6.94 -21.98 -3.07
N GLU A 579 -5.98 -22.52 -3.83
CA GLU A 579 -5.61 -21.91 -5.12
C GLU A 579 -6.77 -21.96 -6.13
N PRO A 580 -6.86 -21.00 -7.06
CA PRO A 580 -7.97 -20.87 -8.02
C PRO A 580 -8.31 -22.10 -8.87
N ASP A 581 -7.32 -22.96 -9.12
CA ASP A 581 -7.47 -24.16 -9.94
C ASP A 581 -8.03 -25.37 -9.17
N PHE A 582 -8.17 -25.25 -7.84
CA PHE A 582 -8.71 -26.31 -7.00
C PHE A 582 -10.24 -26.34 -7.03
N PRO A 583 -10.88 -27.53 -7.06
CA PRO A 583 -12.35 -27.66 -7.04
C PRO A 583 -13.04 -27.02 -5.84
N GLN A 584 -12.32 -26.83 -4.74
CA GLN A 584 -12.81 -26.20 -3.51
C GLN A 584 -12.74 -24.66 -3.55
N PHE A 585 -12.26 -24.06 -4.64
CA PHE A 585 -12.33 -22.61 -4.86
C PHE A 585 -13.76 -22.21 -5.23
N THR A 586 -14.64 -22.14 -4.23
CA THR A 586 -16.05 -21.80 -4.42
C THR A 586 -16.50 -20.69 -3.47
N GLN A 587 -17.59 -20.00 -3.81
CA GLN A 587 -18.16 -18.96 -2.95
C GLN A 587 -18.55 -19.49 -1.56
N GLU A 588 -18.90 -20.77 -1.44
CA GLU A 588 -19.31 -21.42 -0.18
C GLU A 588 -18.16 -21.59 0.82
N GLU A 589 -16.92 -21.63 0.35
CA GLU A 589 -15.74 -21.76 1.21
C GLU A 589 -15.18 -20.40 1.67
N CYS A 590 -15.80 -19.29 1.26
CA CYS A 590 -15.43 -17.96 1.75
C CYS A 590 -15.83 -17.80 3.22
N ARG A 591 -14.85 -17.68 4.13
CA ARG A 591 -15.10 -17.60 5.59
C ARG A 591 -14.68 -16.26 6.18
N THR A 592 -13.81 -15.52 5.51
CA THR A 592 -13.32 -14.21 5.94
C THR A 592 -13.55 -13.13 4.89
N VAL A 593 -13.32 -11.87 5.26
CA VAL A 593 -13.34 -10.75 4.30
C VAL A 593 -12.23 -10.90 3.26
N HIS A 594 -11.03 -11.35 3.65
CA HIS A 594 -9.94 -11.65 2.72
C HIS A 594 -10.33 -12.73 1.72
N ASP A 595 -11.04 -13.77 2.15
CA ASP A 595 -11.54 -14.81 1.25
C ASP A 595 -12.44 -14.20 0.16
N ILE A 596 -13.40 -13.35 0.55
CA ILE A 596 -14.28 -12.65 -0.41
C ILE A 596 -13.47 -11.80 -1.39
N ILE A 597 -12.48 -11.04 -0.89
CA ILE A 597 -11.60 -10.20 -1.72
C ILE A 597 -10.88 -11.04 -2.79
N CYS A 598 -10.28 -12.16 -2.38
CA CYS A 598 -9.56 -13.07 -3.27
C CYS A 598 -10.49 -13.77 -4.27
N TYR A 599 -11.63 -14.27 -3.82
CA TYR A 599 -12.63 -14.89 -4.69
C TYR A 599 -13.15 -13.91 -5.74
N CYS A 600 -13.55 -12.71 -5.31
CA CYS A 600 -14.01 -11.66 -6.22
C CYS A 600 -12.96 -11.30 -7.26
N ASN A 601 -11.69 -11.17 -6.86
CA ASN A 601 -10.61 -10.82 -7.79
C ASN A 601 -10.44 -11.87 -8.88
N GLU A 602 -10.43 -13.14 -8.50
CA GLU A 602 -10.34 -14.25 -9.44
C GLU A 602 -11.55 -14.32 -10.38
N MET A 603 -12.77 -14.17 -9.86
CA MET A 603 -13.98 -14.20 -10.69
C MET A 603 -14.06 -13.01 -11.65
N VAL A 604 -13.70 -11.81 -11.21
CA VAL A 604 -13.69 -10.61 -12.07
C VAL A 604 -12.69 -10.77 -13.22
N ILE A 605 -11.52 -11.38 -12.96
CA ILE A 605 -10.57 -11.78 -14.00
C ILE A 605 -11.25 -12.75 -14.98
N ARG A 606 -11.81 -13.88 -14.49
CA ARG A 606 -12.45 -14.88 -15.37
C ARG A 606 -13.58 -14.30 -16.23
N GLU A 607 -14.45 -13.48 -15.64
CA GLU A 607 -15.57 -12.82 -16.34
C GLU A 607 -15.11 -11.86 -17.44
N MET A 608 -13.96 -11.21 -17.24
CA MET A 608 -13.35 -10.38 -18.29
C MET A 608 -12.73 -11.21 -19.43
N PHE A 609 -12.25 -12.43 -19.17
CA PHE A 609 -11.41 -13.19 -20.11
C PHE A 609 -12.06 -14.41 -20.80
N HIS A 610 -13.23 -14.89 -20.36
CA HIS A 610 -13.88 -16.10 -20.94
C HIS A 610 -14.71 -15.88 -22.24
N PHE A 611 -14.62 -14.71 -22.88
CA PHE A 611 -15.50 -14.29 -23.98
C PHE A 611 -15.14 -14.85 -25.38
N ARG A 612 -14.43 -15.99 -25.49
CA ARG A 612 -13.87 -16.50 -26.76
C ARG A 612 -14.90 -17.02 -27.79
N GLU A 613 -16.14 -17.26 -27.41
CA GLU A 613 -17.10 -18.03 -28.25
C GLU A 613 -18.06 -17.19 -29.12
N SER A 614 -18.04 -15.86 -29.02
CA SER A 614 -19.02 -14.96 -29.68
C SER A 614 -18.43 -14.05 -30.78
N VAL A 615 -17.18 -14.30 -31.19
CA VAL A 615 -16.38 -13.42 -32.08
C VAL A 615 -16.92 -13.31 -33.52
N GLU A 616 -17.81 -14.21 -33.96
CA GLU A 616 -18.34 -14.18 -35.33
C GLU A 616 -19.20 -12.94 -35.66
N HIS A 617 -19.55 -12.08 -34.69
CA HIS A 617 -20.45 -10.94 -34.87
C HIS A 617 -19.94 -9.63 -34.22
N LEU A 618 -18.64 -9.32 -34.27
CA LEU A 618 -18.11 -8.04 -33.76
C LEU A 618 -18.58 -6.84 -34.61
N GLN A 619 -19.74 -6.28 -34.30
CA GLN A 619 -20.19 -4.99 -34.84
C GLN A 619 -19.24 -3.88 -34.36
N GLY A 620 -18.69 -3.09 -35.29
CA GLY A 620 -17.81 -1.96 -34.98
C GLY A 620 -16.30 -2.25 -34.99
N ALA A 621 -15.89 -3.50 -35.26
CA ALA A 621 -14.49 -3.80 -35.54
C ALA A 621 -14.04 -3.19 -36.88
N VAL A 622 -12.84 -2.61 -36.91
CA VAL A 622 -12.31 -1.94 -38.12
C VAL A 622 -11.00 -2.57 -38.54
N HIS A 623 -10.87 -2.86 -39.82
CA HIS A 623 -9.66 -3.42 -40.39
C HIS A 623 -8.50 -2.42 -40.28
N LEU A 624 -7.39 -2.84 -39.67
CA LEU A 624 -6.15 -2.06 -39.59
C LEU A 624 -5.25 -2.41 -40.77
N ARG A 625 -4.75 -1.39 -41.48
CA ARG A 625 -3.66 -1.55 -42.44
C ARG A 625 -2.34 -1.74 -41.70
N THR A 626 -1.69 -2.87 -41.96
CA THR A 626 -0.46 -3.30 -41.32
C THR A 626 0.69 -3.35 -42.33
N SER A 627 1.90 -3.00 -41.90
CA SER A 627 3.14 -3.12 -42.69
C SER A 627 3.78 -4.51 -42.61
N ILE A 628 3.22 -5.38 -41.78
CA ILE A 628 3.56 -6.80 -41.62
C ILE A 628 2.37 -7.64 -42.09
N PRO A 629 2.55 -8.88 -42.58
CA PRO A 629 1.52 -9.68 -43.26
C PRO A 629 0.50 -10.29 -42.28
N ILE A 630 -0.19 -9.46 -41.50
CA ILE A 630 -1.22 -9.83 -40.54
C ILE A 630 -2.50 -9.09 -40.90
N ASP A 631 -3.55 -9.85 -41.18
CA ASP A 631 -4.91 -9.33 -41.28
C ASP A 631 -5.46 -9.13 -39.87
N LEU A 632 -5.63 -7.88 -39.43
CA LEU A 632 -5.93 -7.49 -38.05
C LEU A 632 -7.11 -6.51 -38.00
N HIS A 633 -8.10 -6.82 -37.17
CA HIS A 633 -9.24 -5.93 -36.91
C HIS A 633 -9.14 -5.32 -35.51
N ALA A 634 -9.27 -4.01 -35.38
CA ALA A 634 -9.26 -3.32 -34.09
C ALA A 634 -10.67 -2.99 -33.59
N LEU A 635 -10.86 -3.15 -32.29
CA LEU A 635 -12.02 -2.69 -31.55
C LEU A 635 -11.56 -1.68 -30.48
N ASN A 636 -12.13 -0.47 -30.51
CA ASN A 636 -11.81 0.58 -29.55
C ASN A 636 -12.67 0.45 -28.28
N LEU A 637 -12.06 0.15 -27.14
CA LEU A 637 -12.70 0.07 -25.82
C LEU A 637 -12.70 1.41 -25.07
N GLY A 638 -12.32 2.51 -25.72
CA GLY A 638 -12.26 3.85 -25.14
C GLY A 638 -10.83 4.38 -25.08
N ASN A 639 -10.59 5.52 -25.72
CA ASN A 639 -9.27 6.16 -25.84
C ASN A 639 -8.15 5.22 -26.36
N GLY A 640 -8.49 4.12 -27.04
CA GLY A 640 -7.55 3.19 -27.66
C GLY A 640 -7.18 3.55 -29.09
N LEU A 641 -8.06 4.27 -29.80
CA LEU A 641 -7.82 4.87 -31.11
C LEU A 641 -7.77 6.40 -31.03
N ARG A 642 -7.12 7.04 -32.01
CA ARG A 642 -7.09 8.50 -32.16
C ARG A 642 -8.52 9.04 -32.36
N GLN A 643 -8.82 10.16 -31.71
CA GLN A 643 -10.15 10.79 -31.78
C GLN A 643 -10.48 11.33 -33.18
N GLY A 644 -11.76 11.22 -33.56
CA GLY A 644 -12.32 11.78 -34.80
C GLY A 644 -12.29 10.86 -36.02
N LEU A 645 -11.95 9.58 -35.86
CA LEU A 645 -11.93 8.58 -36.94
C LEU A 645 -13.32 8.01 -37.23
N THR A 646 -13.55 7.58 -38.46
CA THR A 646 -14.82 7.08 -39.01
C THR A 646 -14.67 5.71 -39.67
N THR A 647 -15.78 4.99 -39.87
CA THR A 647 -15.85 3.69 -40.56
C THR A 647 -15.43 3.76 -42.04
N CYS A 648 -15.26 4.96 -42.59
CA CYS A 648 -14.78 5.18 -43.95
C CYS A 648 -13.29 5.54 -44.01
N ASP A 649 -12.64 5.73 -42.86
CA ASP A 649 -11.22 6.08 -42.83
C ASP A 649 -10.37 4.82 -43.00
N ASP A 650 -9.32 4.96 -43.80
CA ASP A 650 -8.28 3.95 -43.94
C ASP A 650 -7.38 3.95 -42.69
N LEU A 651 -7.77 3.18 -41.66
CA LEU A 651 -7.02 3.10 -40.41
C LEU A 651 -5.69 2.36 -40.59
N ASN A 652 -4.65 2.93 -40.02
CA ASN A 652 -3.33 2.32 -39.91
C ASN A 652 -3.01 2.03 -38.43
N VAL A 653 -1.96 1.24 -38.20
CA VAL A 653 -1.50 0.88 -36.84
C VAL A 653 -1.08 2.07 -35.98
N HIS A 654 -0.71 3.22 -36.57
CA HIS A 654 -0.35 4.43 -35.82
C HIS A 654 -1.58 5.19 -35.29
N ASP A 655 -2.76 4.92 -35.86
CA ASP A 655 -4.03 5.43 -35.34
C ASP A 655 -4.45 4.77 -34.03
N VAL A 656 -3.81 3.65 -33.65
CA VAL A 656 -3.92 3.05 -32.32
C VAL A 656 -3.02 3.80 -31.33
N VAL A 657 -3.62 4.39 -30.30
CA VAL A 657 -2.92 5.18 -29.27
C VAL A 657 -2.61 4.40 -28.00
N SER A 658 -3.17 3.19 -27.86
CA SER A 658 -2.89 2.26 -26.75
C SER A 658 -1.39 2.05 -26.54
N ARG A 659 -0.91 2.33 -25.33
CA ARG A 659 0.49 2.11 -24.94
C ARG A 659 0.94 0.66 -25.08
N PRO A 660 0.22 -0.34 -24.50
CA PRO A 660 0.63 -1.73 -24.62
C PRO A 660 0.64 -2.21 -26.07
N PHE A 661 -0.31 -1.76 -26.91
CA PHE A 661 -0.30 -2.07 -28.34
C PHE A 661 0.92 -1.50 -29.06
N ARG A 662 1.24 -0.22 -28.85
CA ARG A 662 2.40 0.42 -29.49
C ARG A 662 3.72 -0.21 -29.09
N ALA A 663 3.86 -0.60 -27.83
CA ALA A 663 5.03 -1.32 -27.34
C ALA A 663 5.19 -2.69 -28.02
N LEU A 664 4.13 -3.50 -28.03
CA LEU A 664 4.14 -4.80 -28.71
C LEU A 664 4.41 -4.65 -30.22
N TRP A 665 3.78 -3.65 -30.86
CA TRP A 665 3.90 -3.40 -32.29
C TRP A 665 5.31 -2.96 -32.71
N ARG A 666 6.01 -2.17 -31.88
CA ARG A 666 7.44 -1.83 -32.10
C ARG A 666 8.30 -3.09 -32.21
N GLY A 667 8.05 -4.08 -31.35
CA GLY A 667 8.72 -5.38 -31.42
C GLY A 667 8.41 -6.16 -32.69
N LEU A 668 7.12 -6.25 -33.07
CA LEU A 668 6.67 -6.97 -34.27
C LEU A 668 7.12 -6.32 -35.59
N SER A 669 7.35 -5.00 -35.58
CA SER A 669 7.81 -4.22 -36.73
C SER A 669 9.32 -3.94 -36.69
N HIS A 670 10.06 -4.60 -35.79
CA HIS A 670 11.47 -4.34 -35.58
C HIS A 670 12.30 -4.52 -36.88
N PRO A 671 13.28 -3.64 -37.20
CA PRO A 671 13.98 -3.66 -38.48
C PRO A 671 14.81 -4.92 -38.80
N ARG A 672 15.02 -5.80 -37.83
CA ARG A 672 15.74 -7.07 -38.03
C ARG A 672 14.84 -8.23 -38.43
N LEU A 673 13.51 -8.08 -38.34
CA LEU A 673 12.56 -9.12 -38.73
C LEU A 673 12.33 -9.14 -40.25
N ASN A 674 12.43 -10.32 -40.88
CA ASN A 674 12.15 -10.51 -42.31
C ASN A 674 10.87 -11.36 -42.51
N TRP A 675 9.75 -10.68 -42.76
CA TRP A 675 8.44 -11.30 -42.95
C TRP A 675 8.25 -12.00 -44.32
N THR A 676 9.16 -11.79 -45.28
CA THR A 676 9.01 -12.27 -46.67
C THR A 676 9.37 -13.76 -46.85
N LYS A 677 10.28 -14.29 -46.02
CA LYS A 677 10.77 -15.69 -46.05
C LYS A 677 9.70 -16.68 -45.55
N THR A 678 8.87 -16.27 -44.60
CA THR A 678 7.82 -17.11 -43.98
C THR A 678 6.66 -17.41 -44.96
N ILE A 679 6.31 -16.44 -45.81
CA ILE A 679 5.18 -16.54 -46.77
C ILE A 679 5.53 -17.42 -47.98
N THR A 680 6.73 -17.27 -48.54
CA THR A 680 7.15 -17.97 -49.78
C THR A 680 7.37 -19.47 -49.58
N THR A 681 7.73 -19.89 -48.37
CA THR A 681 7.93 -21.31 -48.03
C THR A 681 6.60 -22.06 -47.83
N SER A 682 5.57 -21.39 -47.31
CA SER A 682 4.20 -21.92 -47.17
C SER A 682 3.53 -22.22 -48.52
N ALA A 683 3.77 -21.40 -49.53
CA ALA A 683 3.23 -21.59 -50.88
C ALA A 683 3.80 -22.83 -51.62
N ARG A 684 5.05 -23.25 -51.32
CA ARG A 684 5.65 -24.46 -51.91
C ARG A 684 5.04 -25.76 -51.37
N ASN A 685 4.51 -25.73 -50.15
CA ASN A 685 3.80 -26.84 -49.51
C ASN A 685 2.28 -26.86 -49.83
N PHE A 686 1.82 -25.97 -50.73
CA PHE A 686 0.41 -25.75 -51.03
C PHE A 686 -0.17 -26.74 -52.06
N ILE A 687 0.64 -27.23 -53.01
CA ILE A 687 0.18 -28.11 -54.10
C ILE A 687 -0.26 -29.50 -53.62
N PRO A 688 0.40 -30.18 -52.66
CA PRO A 688 -0.07 -31.48 -52.16
C PRO A 688 -1.39 -31.40 -51.38
N ARG A 689 -1.76 -30.23 -50.85
CA ARG A 689 -2.94 -30.06 -49.98
C ARG A 689 -4.20 -29.60 -50.70
N ILE A 690 -4.12 -28.90 -51.83
CA ILE A 690 -5.29 -28.69 -52.70
C ILE A 690 -5.88 -30.04 -53.16
N VAL A 691 -5.02 -31.03 -53.39
CA VAL A 691 -5.44 -32.39 -53.75
C VAL A 691 -6.19 -33.08 -52.61
N SER A 692 -5.88 -32.76 -51.34
CA SER A 692 -6.60 -33.26 -50.16
C SER A 692 -7.87 -32.47 -49.78
N GLN A 693 -8.02 -31.23 -50.28
CA GLN A 693 -9.17 -30.35 -50.03
C GLN A 693 -10.34 -30.56 -51.00
N ALA A 694 -10.20 -31.46 -52.00
CA ALA A 694 -11.30 -31.87 -52.87
C ALA A 694 -12.37 -32.74 -52.18
N ILE A 695 -12.18 -33.05 -50.88
CA ILE A 695 -13.17 -33.71 -50.03
C ILE A 695 -13.79 -32.65 -49.11
N PRO A 696 -15.10 -32.36 -49.19
CA PRO A 696 -15.72 -31.35 -48.36
C PRO A 696 -15.82 -31.85 -46.91
N GLN A 697 -15.00 -31.31 -46.00
CA GLN A 697 -15.24 -31.39 -44.57
C GLN A 697 -15.97 -30.12 -44.09
N LYS A 698 -17.11 -30.33 -43.42
CA LYS A 698 -17.82 -29.33 -42.61
C LYS A 698 -16.94 -28.95 -41.40
N ASN A 699 -16.14 -27.90 -41.54
CA ASN A 699 -15.78 -26.90 -40.53
C ASN A 699 -14.59 -26.07 -41.02
N PRO A 700 -14.77 -24.79 -41.38
CA PRO A 700 -13.65 -23.87 -41.47
C PRO A 700 -13.33 -23.39 -40.04
N GLN A 701 -12.44 -24.07 -39.31
CA GLN A 701 -11.92 -23.56 -38.03
C GLN A 701 -10.97 -22.37 -38.24
N GLY A 702 -11.49 -21.22 -38.71
CA GLY A 702 -10.70 -20.03 -39.04
C GLY A 702 -11.37 -18.72 -38.61
N GLY A 703 -11.22 -18.32 -37.34
CA GLY A 703 -11.59 -16.97 -36.88
C GLY A 703 -10.59 -15.90 -37.33
N ALA A 704 -11.05 -14.66 -37.51
CA ALA A 704 -10.24 -13.49 -37.89
C ALA A 704 -9.28 -13.03 -36.76
N SER A 705 -8.12 -12.44 -37.08
CA SER A 705 -7.29 -11.80 -36.04
C SER A 705 -7.91 -10.48 -35.60
N TYR A 706 -7.91 -10.22 -34.30
CA TYR A 706 -8.48 -9.03 -33.70
C TYR A 706 -7.57 -8.44 -32.62
N VAL A 707 -7.78 -7.17 -32.31
CA VAL A 707 -7.22 -6.49 -31.13
C VAL A 707 -8.26 -5.61 -30.46
N LEU A 708 -8.45 -5.77 -29.16
CA LEU A 708 -9.25 -4.88 -28.31
C LEU A 708 -8.30 -3.91 -27.63
N VAL A 709 -8.54 -2.60 -27.72
CA VAL A 709 -7.60 -1.59 -27.24
C VAL A 709 -8.27 -0.47 -26.45
N SER A 710 -7.68 -0.10 -25.32
CA SER A 710 -7.90 1.17 -24.61
C SER A 710 -6.55 1.90 -24.44
N ALA A 711 -6.51 3.06 -23.78
CA ALA A 711 -5.25 3.80 -23.57
C ALA A 711 -4.14 2.96 -22.90
N ASP A 712 -4.51 2.15 -21.91
CA ASP A 712 -3.63 1.36 -21.04
C ASP A 712 -3.88 -0.15 -21.08
N TYR A 713 -4.87 -0.62 -21.85
CA TYR A 713 -5.17 -2.05 -21.99
C TYR A 713 -5.13 -2.50 -23.47
N MET A 714 -4.72 -3.76 -23.66
CA MET A 714 -4.77 -4.44 -24.96
C MET A 714 -5.06 -5.93 -24.78
N ASN A 715 -5.98 -6.45 -25.60
CA ASN A 715 -6.16 -7.88 -25.83
C ASN A 715 -6.01 -8.18 -27.32
N LEU A 716 -4.91 -8.82 -27.70
CA LEU A 716 -4.60 -9.21 -29.06
C LEU A 716 -4.87 -10.71 -29.23
N GLY A 717 -5.77 -11.08 -30.12
CA GLY A 717 -5.95 -12.46 -30.59
C GLY A 717 -5.56 -12.55 -32.05
N THR A 718 -4.46 -13.22 -32.39
CA THR A 718 -3.98 -13.29 -33.77
C THR A 718 -3.49 -14.67 -34.17
N ARG A 719 -3.60 -14.95 -35.47
CA ARG A 719 -3.03 -16.14 -36.09
C ARG A 719 -1.90 -15.76 -37.05
N PHE A 720 -0.67 -16.11 -36.68
CA PHE A 720 0.49 -15.95 -37.55
C PHE A 720 0.69 -17.24 -38.38
N ASN A 721 0.17 -17.27 -39.61
CA ASN A 721 0.16 -18.47 -40.45
C ASN A 721 -0.51 -19.68 -39.74
N TYR A 722 0.30 -20.58 -39.14
CA TYR A 722 -0.13 -21.79 -38.43
C TYR A 722 -0.06 -21.68 -36.90
N HIS A 723 0.32 -20.52 -36.37
CA HIS A 723 0.44 -20.26 -34.94
C HIS A 723 -0.75 -19.44 -34.43
N SER A 724 -1.31 -19.84 -33.30
CA SER A 724 -2.34 -19.10 -32.57
C SER A 724 -1.71 -18.39 -31.38
N VAL A 725 -1.91 -17.09 -31.29
CA VAL A 725 -1.31 -16.24 -30.25
C VAL A 725 -2.39 -15.39 -29.61
N THR A 726 -2.37 -15.33 -28.28
CA THR A 726 -3.14 -14.37 -27.50
C THR A 726 -2.19 -13.61 -26.59
N VAL A 727 -2.24 -12.28 -26.64
CA VAL A 727 -1.51 -11.40 -25.73
C VAL A 727 -2.51 -10.50 -25.05
N ASP A 728 -2.57 -10.56 -23.73
CA ASP A 728 -3.49 -9.79 -22.91
C ASP A 728 -2.69 -8.97 -21.90
N THR A 729 -3.00 -7.68 -21.78
CA THR A 729 -2.08 -6.76 -21.10
C THR A 729 -2.81 -5.56 -20.51
N LEU A 730 -2.53 -5.31 -19.23
CA LEU A 730 -2.80 -4.04 -18.55
C LEU A 730 -1.47 -3.32 -18.24
N CYS A 731 -1.30 -2.13 -18.79
CA CYS A 731 -0.09 -1.30 -18.70
C CYS A 731 -0.45 0.09 -18.13
N GLY A 732 -0.90 0.09 -16.88
CA GLY A 732 -1.28 1.26 -16.11
C GLY A 732 -0.12 1.90 -15.34
N THR A 733 -0.43 2.95 -14.58
CA THR A 733 0.54 3.69 -13.77
C THR A 733 0.86 3.03 -12.43
N ASP A 734 -0.01 2.13 -11.95
CA ASP A 734 0.16 1.41 -10.69
C ASP A 734 0.79 0.04 -10.98
N PRO A 735 2.05 -0.21 -10.58
CA PRO A 735 2.75 -1.45 -10.89
C PRO A 735 2.01 -2.70 -10.38
N ALA A 736 1.30 -2.62 -9.25
CA ALA A 736 0.71 -3.80 -8.58
C ALA A 736 -0.27 -4.60 -9.45
N TYR A 737 -0.93 -3.93 -10.41
CA TYR A 737 -1.94 -4.51 -11.30
C TYR A 737 -1.46 -4.70 -12.73
N ASN A 738 -0.25 -4.23 -13.05
CA ASN A 738 0.29 -4.39 -14.38
C ASN A 738 0.59 -5.86 -14.64
N TYR A 739 0.11 -6.37 -15.77
CA TYR A 739 0.36 -7.75 -16.17
C TYR A 739 0.49 -7.87 -17.70
N ILE A 740 1.25 -8.87 -18.13
CA ILE A 740 1.32 -9.37 -19.50
C ILE A 740 1.04 -10.87 -19.44
N ASN A 741 -0.02 -11.32 -20.10
CA ASN A 741 -0.35 -12.73 -20.27
C ASN A 741 -0.18 -13.11 -21.74
N LEU A 742 0.54 -14.20 -21.99
CA LEU A 742 0.78 -14.77 -23.31
C LEU A 742 0.25 -16.20 -23.35
N GLN A 743 -0.51 -16.51 -24.39
CA GLN A 743 -0.76 -17.87 -24.84
C GLN A 743 -0.24 -18.03 -26.28
N PHE A 744 0.54 -19.08 -26.52
CA PHE A 744 1.06 -19.38 -27.85
C PHE A 744 0.97 -20.87 -28.14
N SER A 745 0.51 -21.22 -29.34
CA SER A 745 0.48 -22.62 -29.82
C SER A 745 0.50 -22.75 -31.34
N GLY A 746 0.85 -23.93 -31.86
CA GLY A 746 0.74 -24.25 -33.29
C GLY A 746 2.06 -24.30 -34.07
N GLY A 747 1.99 -24.24 -35.40
CA GLY A 747 3.12 -24.34 -36.34
C GLY A 747 2.95 -25.42 -37.42
N ALA A 748 3.67 -25.29 -38.54
CA ALA A 748 3.53 -26.20 -39.70
C ALA A 748 4.48 -27.41 -39.73
N ASP A 749 5.41 -27.49 -38.78
CA ASP A 749 6.48 -28.52 -38.77
C ASP A 749 6.14 -29.74 -37.88
N ALA A 750 7.00 -30.76 -37.93
CA ALA A 750 6.90 -31.95 -37.09
C ALA A 750 6.78 -31.61 -35.60
N TYR A 751 6.05 -32.44 -34.85
CA TYR A 751 5.78 -32.23 -33.42
C TYR A 751 7.04 -31.92 -32.60
N TYR A 752 8.15 -32.62 -32.89
CA TYR A 752 9.44 -32.39 -32.24
C TYR A 752 9.97 -30.96 -32.43
N SER A 753 9.94 -30.42 -33.65
CA SER A 753 10.37 -29.05 -33.94
C SER A 753 9.47 -28.00 -33.26
N ARG A 754 8.17 -28.27 -33.19
CA ARG A 754 7.21 -27.39 -32.48
C ARG A 754 7.51 -27.35 -30.98
N CYS A 755 7.85 -28.49 -30.37
CA CYS A 755 8.29 -28.54 -28.97
C CYS A 755 9.60 -27.78 -28.75
N LEU A 756 10.59 -27.89 -29.66
CA LEU A 756 11.85 -27.14 -29.55
C LEU A 756 11.63 -25.62 -29.61
N ARG A 757 10.69 -25.14 -30.43
CA ARG A 757 10.30 -23.71 -30.46
C ARG A 757 9.73 -23.24 -29.13
N ILE A 758 8.83 -24.03 -28.55
CA ILE A 758 8.24 -23.74 -27.24
C ILE A 758 9.33 -23.69 -26.17
N GLN A 759 10.30 -24.60 -26.21
CA GLN A 759 11.46 -24.57 -25.30
C GLN A 759 12.34 -23.33 -25.49
N TYR A 760 12.57 -22.89 -26.72
CA TYR A 760 13.25 -21.62 -27.00
C TYR A 760 12.47 -20.41 -26.46
N MET A 761 11.17 -20.35 -26.72
CA MET A 761 10.33 -19.26 -26.23
C MET A 761 10.31 -19.22 -24.70
N ALA A 762 10.18 -20.37 -24.03
CA ALA A 762 10.26 -20.48 -22.58
C ALA A 762 11.60 -19.95 -22.06
N ALA A 763 12.72 -20.40 -22.65
CA ALA A 763 14.06 -19.96 -22.24
C ALA A 763 14.28 -18.44 -22.37
N VAL A 764 13.69 -17.80 -23.39
CA VAL A 764 13.75 -16.34 -23.53
C VAL A 764 12.80 -15.66 -22.53
N LEU A 765 11.57 -16.13 -22.40
CA LEU A 765 10.55 -15.56 -21.51
C LEU A 765 10.95 -15.64 -20.04
N ASP A 766 11.53 -16.76 -19.59
CA ASP A 766 12.08 -16.93 -18.24
C ASP A 766 13.15 -15.88 -17.94
N ARG A 767 14.04 -15.59 -18.90
CA ARG A 767 15.09 -14.56 -18.77
C ARG A 767 14.53 -13.13 -18.82
N LEU A 768 13.38 -12.94 -19.45
CA LEU A 768 12.62 -11.68 -19.40
C LEU A 768 11.82 -11.54 -18.09
N GLY A 769 11.80 -12.57 -17.24
CA GLY A 769 11.15 -12.58 -15.93
C GLY A 769 9.71 -13.10 -15.94
N PHE A 770 9.24 -13.68 -17.04
CA PHE A 770 7.93 -14.32 -17.09
C PHE A 770 7.94 -15.64 -16.31
N GLU A 771 6.82 -15.96 -15.67
CA GLU A 771 6.52 -17.30 -15.21
C GLU A 771 5.94 -18.09 -16.38
N THR A 772 6.59 -19.18 -16.78
CA THR A 772 6.21 -19.96 -17.96
C THR A 772 5.70 -21.36 -17.62
N SER A 773 4.71 -21.83 -18.36
CA SER A 773 4.17 -23.19 -18.31
C SER A 773 4.08 -23.75 -19.73
N THR A 774 4.67 -24.92 -19.97
CA THR A 774 4.71 -25.54 -21.30
C THR A 774 4.02 -26.90 -21.29
N LYS A 775 3.23 -27.17 -22.35
CA LYS A 775 2.55 -28.46 -22.54
C LYS A 775 2.63 -28.87 -24.01
N GLY A 776 3.68 -29.61 -24.37
CA GLY A 776 3.89 -30.05 -25.74
C GLY A 776 4.23 -28.89 -26.69
N ASP A 777 3.31 -28.53 -27.58
CA ASP A 777 3.43 -27.43 -28.56
C ASP A 777 2.66 -26.16 -28.14
N PHE A 778 2.32 -26.07 -26.84
CA PHE A 778 1.61 -24.96 -26.21
C PHE A 778 2.47 -24.36 -25.09
N ILE A 779 2.45 -23.03 -24.98
CA ILE A 779 3.04 -22.26 -23.87
C ILE A 779 2.08 -21.21 -23.36
N GLU A 780 2.01 -21.13 -22.04
CA GLU A 780 1.44 -20.02 -21.27
C GLU A 780 2.56 -19.30 -20.54
N ALA A 781 2.52 -17.97 -20.53
CA ALA A 781 3.47 -17.16 -19.81
C ALA A 781 2.81 -15.93 -19.20
N SER A 782 3.15 -15.59 -17.95
CA SER A 782 2.65 -14.40 -17.27
C SER A 782 3.80 -13.58 -16.70
N LEU A 783 3.66 -12.25 -16.73
CA LEU A 783 4.59 -11.31 -16.09
C LEU A 783 3.76 -10.27 -15.38
N THR A 784 4.00 -10.05 -14.09
CA THR A 784 3.17 -9.16 -13.25
C THR A 784 4.03 -8.16 -12.47
N ARG A 785 3.40 -7.11 -11.93
CA ARG A 785 3.98 -6.21 -10.92
C ARG A 785 5.14 -5.31 -11.38
N LEU A 786 5.21 -5.01 -12.68
CA LEU A 786 6.22 -4.08 -13.24
C LEU A 786 5.66 -2.67 -13.43
N ASP A 787 6.53 -1.66 -13.30
CA ASP A 787 6.15 -0.29 -13.65
C ASP A 787 5.91 -0.12 -15.16
N GLN A 788 5.21 0.94 -15.54
CA GLN A 788 4.75 1.18 -16.90
C GLN A 788 5.88 1.15 -17.96
N ASN A 789 7.06 1.68 -17.64
CA ASN A 789 8.17 1.71 -18.60
C ASN A 789 8.73 0.31 -18.82
N ARG A 790 8.92 -0.45 -17.73
CA ARG A 790 9.37 -1.85 -17.81
C ARG A 790 8.35 -2.75 -18.50
N MET A 791 7.05 -2.49 -18.32
CA MET A 791 5.99 -3.18 -19.05
C MET A 791 6.11 -2.94 -20.56
N GLU A 792 6.30 -1.70 -20.99
CA GLU A 792 6.51 -1.37 -22.41
C GLU A 792 7.79 -2.02 -22.98
N GLU A 793 8.90 -2.02 -22.23
CA GLU A 793 10.14 -2.70 -22.64
C GLU A 793 9.96 -4.22 -22.78
N SER A 794 9.26 -4.87 -21.84
CA SER A 794 8.97 -6.29 -21.89
C SER A 794 8.02 -6.64 -23.04
N LEU A 795 7.01 -5.81 -23.32
CA LEU A 795 6.11 -5.97 -24.47
C LEU A 795 6.86 -5.83 -25.80
N GLU A 796 7.79 -4.88 -25.91
CA GLU A 796 8.60 -4.70 -27.12
C GLU A 796 9.46 -5.95 -27.39
N LYS A 797 10.12 -6.49 -26.36
CA LYS A 797 10.89 -7.74 -26.48
C LYS A 797 10.00 -8.96 -26.77
N LEU A 798 8.81 -9.02 -26.16
CA LEU A 798 7.81 -10.05 -26.45
C LEU A 798 7.38 -9.99 -27.92
N GLY A 799 7.11 -8.79 -28.46
CA GLY A 799 6.77 -8.60 -29.87
C GLY A 799 7.89 -9.09 -30.80
N TYR A 800 9.15 -8.78 -30.47
CA TYR A 800 10.30 -9.28 -31.22
C TYR A 800 10.45 -10.81 -31.13
N LEU A 801 10.22 -11.40 -29.96
CA LEU A 801 10.21 -12.85 -29.76
C LEU A 801 9.14 -13.55 -30.60
N LEU A 802 7.92 -12.99 -30.66
CA LEU A 802 6.83 -13.50 -31.48
C LEU A 802 7.14 -13.43 -32.99
N GLY A 803 7.91 -12.43 -33.42
CA GLY A 803 8.41 -12.32 -34.79
C GLY A 803 9.50 -13.35 -35.12
N THR A 804 10.49 -13.51 -34.23
CA THR A 804 11.63 -14.42 -34.43
C THR A 804 11.27 -15.90 -34.26
N SER A 805 10.30 -16.23 -33.39
CA SER A 805 9.88 -17.61 -33.15
C SER A 805 9.38 -18.33 -34.41
N GLN A 806 8.84 -17.58 -35.38
CA GLN A 806 8.37 -18.09 -36.67
C GLN A 806 9.51 -18.53 -37.59
N MET A 807 10.72 -18.03 -37.39
CA MET A 807 11.88 -18.35 -38.24
C MET A 807 12.52 -19.70 -37.87
N LEU A 808 12.18 -20.23 -36.68
CA LEU A 808 12.68 -21.52 -36.18
C LEU A 808 12.01 -22.73 -36.85
N ASP A 809 10.90 -22.53 -37.57
CA ASP A 809 10.18 -23.57 -38.34
C ASP A 809 10.96 -24.05 -39.58
N LEU A 810 12.10 -23.41 -39.87
CA LEU A 810 12.87 -23.58 -41.11
C LEU A 810 14.27 -24.16 -40.86
N THR A 811 14.63 -24.45 -39.61
CA THR A 811 15.98 -24.87 -39.20
C THR A 811 15.93 -26.18 -38.42
N GLN A 812 16.72 -27.18 -38.82
CA GLN A 812 16.90 -28.43 -38.06
C GLN A 812 17.71 -28.15 -36.79
N ASN A 813 17.04 -27.72 -35.72
CA ASN A 813 17.69 -27.40 -34.45
C ASN A 813 17.70 -28.62 -33.49
N THR A 814 18.73 -28.71 -32.65
CA THR A 814 18.79 -29.68 -31.55
C THR A 814 18.54 -28.99 -30.21
N LEU A 815 18.24 -29.80 -29.16
CA LEU A 815 18.00 -29.29 -27.81
C LEU A 815 19.22 -28.52 -27.24
N GLU A 816 20.43 -28.92 -27.61
CA GLU A 816 21.69 -28.25 -27.24
C GLU A 816 21.83 -26.84 -27.84
N GLN A 817 21.17 -26.56 -28.96
CA GLN A 817 21.21 -25.27 -29.65
C GLN A 817 20.18 -24.26 -29.12
N VAL A 818 19.17 -24.72 -28.36
CA VAL A 818 18.11 -23.85 -27.80
C VAL A 818 18.70 -22.80 -26.85
N ALA A 819 19.66 -23.19 -26.01
CA ALA A 819 20.33 -22.26 -25.09
C ALA A 819 21.16 -21.20 -25.85
N ALA A 820 21.91 -21.62 -26.88
CA ALA A 820 22.69 -20.71 -27.72
C ALA A 820 21.79 -19.75 -28.53
N LEU A 821 20.62 -20.20 -28.98
CA LEU A 821 19.62 -19.36 -29.63
C LEU A 821 19.04 -18.32 -28.66
N ALA A 822 18.70 -18.73 -27.44
CA ALA A 822 18.25 -17.80 -26.40
C ALA A 822 19.34 -16.78 -26.05
N ASP A 823 20.62 -17.15 -26.00
CA ASP A 823 21.73 -16.22 -25.81
C ASP A 823 21.86 -15.22 -26.97
N SER A 824 21.71 -15.69 -28.22
CA SER A 824 21.77 -14.83 -29.40
C SER A 824 20.67 -13.76 -29.42
N PHE A 825 19.48 -14.06 -28.90
CA PHE A 825 18.37 -13.12 -28.78
C PHE A 825 18.74 -11.89 -27.94
N PHE A 826 19.54 -12.06 -26.87
CA PHE A 826 19.96 -10.95 -26.00
C PHE A 826 21.26 -10.27 -26.45
N GLN A 827 22.06 -10.93 -27.30
CA GLN A 827 23.33 -10.39 -27.81
C GLN A 827 23.19 -9.63 -29.14
N ASP A 828 21.97 -9.50 -29.67
CA ASP A 828 21.72 -8.87 -30.97
C ASP A 828 22.47 -9.55 -32.14
N ASP A 829 22.86 -10.83 -32.01
CA ASP A 829 23.62 -11.59 -33.02
C ASP A 829 22.71 -12.53 -33.83
N ASP A 830 22.09 -12.00 -34.89
CA ASP A 830 21.15 -12.74 -35.75
C ASP A 830 21.82 -13.75 -36.70
N LYS A 831 23.12 -14.03 -36.57
CA LYS A 831 23.85 -14.95 -37.46
C LYS A 831 23.28 -16.38 -37.46
N LEU A 832 22.77 -16.84 -36.32
CA LEU A 832 22.18 -18.18 -36.17
C LEU A 832 20.79 -18.28 -36.81
N LEU A 833 19.97 -17.22 -36.73
CA LEU A 833 18.63 -17.14 -37.32
C LEU A 833 18.66 -16.95 -38.85
N ASN A 834 19.73 -16.33 -39.37
CA ASN A 834 19.90 -16.01 -40.79
C ASN A 834 20.78 -17.00 -41.59
N SER A 835 21.14 -18.15 -41.01
CA SER A 835 21.94 -19.13 -41.74
C SER A 835 21.19 -19.64 -42.99
N GLN A 836 21.88 -19.57 -44.14
CA GLN A 836 21.45 -19.94 -45.49
C GLN A 836 20.69 -18.90 -46.31
N ASN A 837 21.47 -17.98 -46.91
CA ASN A 837 21.27 -17.52 -48.28
C ASN A 837 22.64 -17.06 -48.84
N GLU A 838 23.41 -17.97 -49.44
CA GLU A 838 24.80 -17.69 -49.92
C GLU A 838 24.90 -16.48 -50.86
N ASN A 839 23.78 -16.11 -51.52
CA ASN A 839 23.71 -15.03 -52.49
C ASN A 839 22.99 -13.76 -51.97
N ALA A 840 22.70 -13.63 -50.67
CA ALA A 840 22.13 -12.39 -50.14
C ALA A 840 23.19 -11.26 -50.11
N PRO A 841 22.81 -9.99 -50.34
CA PRO A 841 23.74 -8.88 -50.24
C PRO A 841 24.25 -8.74 -48.80
N LYS A 842 25.56 -8.90 -48.60
CA LYS A 842 26.21 -8.72 -47.30
C LYS A 842 26.19 -7.24 -46.90
N GLY A 843 25.99 -6.95 -45.61
CA GLY A 843 25.98 -5.58 -45.09
C GLY A 843 24.64 -4.83 -45.28
N PHE A 844 23.55 -5.53 -45.60
CA PHE A 844 22.21 -4.95 -45.74
C PHE A 844 21.18 -5.69 -44.88
N TYR A 845 20.29 -4.94 -44.22
CA TYR A 845 19.04 -5.45 -43.68
C TYR A 845 18.05 -5.66 -44.83
N LEU A 846 17.56 -6.90 -45.00
CA LEU A 846 16.61 -7.28 -46.06
C LEU A 846 15.18 -7.16 -45.56
N ILE A 847 14.48 -6.12 -46.00
CA ILE A 847 13.23 -5.66 -45.39
C ILE A 847 12.05 -6.32 -46.10
N THR A 848 12.00 -6.11 -47.41
CA THR A 848 11.00 -6.63 -48.35
C THR A 848 11.69 -6.75 -49.71
N GLY A 849 11.31 -7.71 -50.56
CA GLY A 849 11.96 -7.88 -51.86
C GLY A 849 12.78 -9.15 -51.99
N ASN A 850 12.95 -9.62 -53.23
CA ASN A 850 13.89 -10.68 -53.56
C ASN A 850 15.23 -10.07 -53.95
N TRP A 851 16.07 -9.80 -52.94
CA TRP A 851 17.38 -9.17 -53.09
C TRP A 851 18.49 -10.21 -53.09
N LYS A 852 19.40 -10.10 -54.05
CA LYS A 852 20.58 -10.97 -54.14
C LYS A 852 21.77 -10.23 -54.72
N THR A 853 22.97 -10.62 -54.32
CA THR A 853 24.20 -10.28 -55.04
C THR A 853 24.19 -11.01 -56.38
N ALA A 854 24.45 -10.29 -57.47
CA ALA A 854 24.49 -10.86 -58.82
C ALA A 854 25.55 -10.17 -59.67
N GLU A 855 25.98 -10.85 -60.72
CA GLU A 855 26.90 -10.31 -61.72
C GLU A 855 26.14 -10.12 -63.03
N LEU A 856 26.19 -8.91 -63.60
CA LEU A 856 25.56 -8.58 -64.88
C LEU A 856 26.60 -7.89 -65.75
N ASN A 857 26.92 -8.47 -66.91
CA ASN A 857 27.90 -7.93 -67.86
C ASN A 857 29.27 -7.59 -67.23
N LEU A 858 29.81 -8.47 -66.37
CA LEU A 858 31.09 -8.29 -65.64
C LEU A 858 31.07 -7.19 -64.56
N GLU A 859 29.90 -6.65 -64.22
CA GLU A 859 29.72 -5.75 -63.07
C GLU A 859 29.01 -6.50 -61.93
N THR A 860 29.62 -6.50 -60.74
CA THR A 860 28.99 -7.03 -59.51
C THR A 860 28.05 -5.99 -58.92
N GLY A 861 26.85 -6.42 -58.54
CA GLY A 861 25.78 -5.54 -58.11
C GLY A 861 24.78 -6.25 -57.18
N ILE A 862 23.82 -5.47 -56.67
CA ILE A 862 22.65 -5.96 -55.96
C ILE A 862 21.50 -6.01 -56.94
N LEU A 863 20.91 -7.19 -57.14
CA LEU A 863 19.73 -7.40 -57.96
C LEU A 863 18.51 -7.58 -57.07
N GLN A 864 17.50 -6.74 -57.29
CA GLN A 864 16.14 -6.99 -56.83
C GLN A 864 15.34 -7.61 -57.97
N ASN A 865 14.72 -8.76 -57.74
CA ASN A 865 13.94 -9.47 -58.75
C ASN A 865 12.43 -9.47 -58.44
N GLY A 866 11.68 -8.54 -59.05
CA GLY A 866 10.22 -8.47 -58.99
C GLY A 866 9.47 -9.35 -60.00
N SER A 867 10.15 -10.16 -60.83
CA SER A 867 9.52 -10.87 -61.96
C SER A 867 8.37 -11.81 -61.57
N ALA A 868 8.36 -12.31 -60.34
CA ALA A 868 7.29 -13.17 -59.81
C ALA A 868 5.95 -12.45 -59.62
N PHE A 869 5.95 -11.12 -59.55
CA PHE A 869 4.73 -10.31 -59.41
C PHE A 869 4.07 -10.00 -60.77
N GLY A 870 4.86 -9.90 -61.85
CA GLY A 870 4.37 -9.57 -63.19
C GLY A 870 3.52 -10.65 -63.86
N SER A 871 3.59 -11.92 -63.41
CA SER A 871 2.88 -13.03 -64.07
C SER A 871 1.38 -13.11 -63.76
N ARG A 872 0.84 -12.23 -62.91
CA ARG A 872 -0.59 -12.24 -62.51
C ARG A 872 -1.48 -11.29 -63.31
N ILE A 873 -0.93 -10.43 -64.15
CA ILE A 873 -1.70 -9.49 -64.98
C ILE A 873 -1.17 -9.61 -66.41
N SER A 874 -2.02 -10.03 -67.36
CA SER A 874 -1.57 -10.12 -68.75
C SER A 874 -1.38 -8.71 -69.33
N THR A 875 -0.24 -8.51 -70.00
CA THR A 875 0.17 -7.25 -70.63
C THR A 875 -0.91 -6.67 -71.55
N GLY A 876 -1.69 -7.54 -72.21
CA GLY A 876 -2.80 -7.15 -73.09
C GLY A 876 -4.01 -6.56 -72.37
N VAL A 877 -4.29 -6.94 -71.12
CA VAL A 877 -5.44 -6.43 -70.36
C VAL A 877 -5.12 -5.08 -69.70
N SER A 878 -3.88 -4.92 -69.21
CA SER A 878 -3.43 -3.67 -68.59
C SER A 878 -3.35 -2.52 -69.60
N GLN A 879 -2.82 -2.77 -70.80
CA GLN A 879 -2.72 -1.75 -71.85
C GLN A 879 -4.09 -1.36 -72.44
N ALA A 880 -5.01 -2.32 -72.55
CA ALA A 880 -6.38 -2.08 -73.01
C ALA A 880 -7.21 -1.29 -72.00
N MET A 881 -7.08 -1.57 -70.69
CA MET A 881 -7.83 -0.86 -69.64
C MET A 881 -7.28 0.54 -69.32
N THR A 882 -5.96 0.74 -69.40
CA THR A 882 -5.34 2.06 -69.21
C THR A 882 -5.81 3.06 -70.26
N ASN A 883 -5.94 2.61 -71.52
CA ASN A 883 -6.49 3.41 -72.62
C ASN A 883 -8.00 3.70 -72.47
N LEU A 884 -8.72 2.93 -71.64
CA LEU A 884 -10.19 3.01 -71.50
C LEU A 884 -10.63 3.83 -70.26
N MET A 885 -9.81 3.88 -69.19
CA MET A 885 -10.22 4.46 -67.90
C MET A 885 -9.31 5.58 -67.32
N GLY A 886 -8.18 5.91 -67.94
CA GLY A 886 -7.34 7.04 -67.53
C GLY A 886 -6.87 6.99 -66.05
N LYS A 887 -6.67 8.17 -65.41
CA LYS A 887 -6.16 8.30 -64.03
C LYS A 887 -6.92 7.48 -62.97
N ARG A 888 -8.21 7.20 -63.19
CA ARG A 888 -9.04 6.38 -62.27
C ARG A 888 -8.63 4.92 -62.22
N TYR A 889 -7.99 4.38 -63.27
CA TYR A 889 -7.48 3.01 -63.23
C TYR A 889 -6.27 2.89 -62.29
N GLN A 890 -5.39 3.90 -62.23
CA GLN A 890 -4.30 3.94 -61.25
C GLN A 890 -4.83 4.00 -59.81
N GLU A 891 -5.84 4.84 -59.54
CA GLU A 891 -6.51 4.91 -58.23
C GLU A 891 -7.23 3.61 -57.85
N MET A 892 -7.88 2.93 -58.82
CA MET A 892 -8.52 1.63 -58.59
C MET A 892 -7.49 0.52 -58.33
N LEU A 893 -6.34 0.55 -59.00
CA LEU A 893 -5.25 -0.40 -58.77
C LEU A 893 -4.57 -0.18 -57.41
N ASP A 894 -4.45 1.08 -56.94
CA ASP A 894 -3.91 1.41 -55.61
C ASP A 894 -4.77 0.87 -54.44
N ASN A 895 -6.07 0.62 -54.68
CA ASN A 895 -7.01 0.08 -53.68
C ASN A 895 -7.07 -1.46 -53.60
N ILE A 896 -6.54 -2.20 -54.57
CA ILE A 896 -6.69 -3.68 -54.67
C ILE A 896 -5.63 -4.47 -53.86
N GLY A 897 -4.86 -3.81 -52.98
CA GLY A 897 -3.93 -4.49 -52.04
C GLY A 897 -2.70 -5.16 -52.66
N ALA A 898 -2.66 -5.33 -53.98
CA ALA A 898 -1.53 -5.90 -54.72
C ALA A 898 -0.34 -4.93 -54.92
N TYR A 899 -0.47 -3.64 -54.56
CA TYR A 899 0.53 -2.59 -54.82
C TYR A 899 1.24 -1.98 -53.60
N TYR A 900 1.00 -2.49 -52.38
CA TYR A 900 1.73 -2.07 -51.17
C TYR A 900 3.08 -2.78 -50.98
N TYR A 901 3.58 -3.47 -52.01
CA TYR A 901 4.87 -4.13 -51.98
C TYR A 901 5.96 -3.20 -52.51
N PHE A 902 6.72 -2.62 -51.59
CA PHE A 902 7.88 -1.77 -51.86
C PHE A 902 9.15 -2.48 -51.43
N PRO A 903 9.82 -3.23 -52.32
CA PRO A 903 11.11 -3.82 -52.01
C PRO A 903 12.07 -2.77 -51.47
N LEU A 904 12.57 -3.00 -50.26
CA LEU A 904 13.45 -2.10 -49.54
C LEU A 904 14.59 -2.89 -48.90
N VAL A 905 15.80 -2.33 -48.93
CA VAL A 905 16.94 -2.78 -48.14
C VAL A 905 17.59 -1.58 -47.48
N ALA A 906 18.00 -1.70 -46.22
CA ALA A 906 18.75 -0.67 -45.52
C ALA A 906 20.19 -1.14 -45.32
N ALA A 907 21.18 -0.30 -45.61
CA ALA A 907 22.55 -0.66 -45.33
C ALA A 907 22.82 -0.63 -43.82
N MET A 908 23.55 -1.64 -43.34
CA MET A 908 24.01 -1.73 -41.96
C MET A 908 24.96 -0.57 -41.66
N ASP A 909 24.97 -0.09 -40.41
CA ASP A 909 25.84 1.02 -39.96
C ASP A 909 25.71 2.34 -40.74
N SER A 910 24.63 2.53 -41.50
CA SER A 910 24.46 3.64 -42.44
C SER A 910 23.64 4.83 -41.92
N LYS A 911 23.45 4.96 -40.60
CA LYS A 911 22.68 6.07 -40.03
C LYS A 911 23.35 7.42 -40.30
N MET A 912 22.63 8.38 -40.87
CA MET A 912 23.09 9.77 -41.01
C MET A 912 21.96 10.78 -40.79
N ASN A 913 22.35 11.97 -40.34
CA ASN A 913 21.46 13.13 -40.18
C ASN A 913 21.79 14.21 -41.24
N ASP A 914 23.08 14.38 -41.53
CA ASP A 914 23.61 15.21 -42.61
C ASP A 914 24.58 14.37 -43.42
N GLY A 915 24.62 14.57 -44.75
CA GLY A 915 25.51 13.81 -45.62
C GLY A 915 24.96 13.57 -47.01
N ARG A 916 25.68 12.75 -47.78
CA ARG A 916 25.32 12.38 -49.15
C ARG A 916 25.20 10.87 -49.27
N ALA A 917 24.22 10.41 -50.02
CA ALA A 917 24.14 9.01 -50.44
C ALA A 917 24.00 8.96 -51.96
N ARG A 918 24.76 8.09 -52.62
CA ARG A 918 24.74 7.92 -54.07
C ARG A 918 24.73 6.45 -54.45
N VAL A 919 24.06 6.13 -55.56
CA VAL A 919 24.00 4.78 -56.12
C VAL A 919 23.88 4.87 -57.64
N ARG A 920 24.44 3.89 -58.34
CA ARG A 920 24.10 3.62 -59.74
C ARG A 920 22.99 2.59 -59.79
N VAL A 921 21.93 2.89 -60.54
CA VAL A 921 20.76 2.00 -60.71
C VAL A 921 20.53 1.71 -62.18
N LYS A 922 20.13 0.48 -62.47
CA LYS A 922 19.78 0.01 -63.81
C LYS A 922 18.42 -0.68 -63.74
N PRO A 923 17.34 0.02 -64.11
CA PRO A 923 16.01 -0.57 -64.21
C PRO A 923 15.97 -1.54 -65.41
N LEU A 924 15.96 -2.86 -65.18
CA LEU A 924 16.11 -3.87 -66.25
C LEU A 924 14.78 -4.19 -66.94
N SER A 925 13.72 -4.41 -66.15
CA SER A 925 12.39 -4.76 -66.68
C SER A 925 11.29 -4.49 -65.66
N GLY A 926 10.04 -4.40 -66.13
CA GLY A 926 8.82 -4.28 -65.32
C GLY A 926 7.62 -4.15 -66.25
N VAL A 927 6.43 -4.56 -65.81
CA VAL A 927 5.18 -4.47 -66.58
C VAL A 927 4.42 -3.19 -66.22
N ILE A 928 4.35 -2.87 -64.92
CA ILE A 928 3.67 -1.69 -64.40
C ILE A 928 4.70 -0.61 -64.08
N ASP A 929 5.81 -0.99 -63.44
CA ASP A 929 6.90 -0.06 -63.15
C ASP A 929 8.25 -0.68 -63.48
N GLN A 930 9.08 0.09 -64.17
CA GLN A 930 10.49 -0.23 -64.38
C GLN A 930 11.33 0.78 -63.61
N ALA A 931 11.40 0.58 -62.30
CA ALA A 931 11.84 1.60 -61.36
C ALA A 931 12.96 1.16 -60.41
N GLY A 932 13.74 2.16 -59.99
CA GLY A 932 14.78 1.99 -59.00
C GLY A 932 15.01 3.30 -58.25
N GLY A 933 15.39 3.19 -56.98
CA GLY A 933 15.53 4.37 -56.14
C GLY A 933 16.46 4.18 -54.97
N LEU A 934 16.80 5.33 -54.38
CA LEU A 934 17.60 5.48 -53.19
C LEU A 934 16.69 5.81 -52.02
N ALA A 935 16.68 4.97 -50.98
CA ALA A 935 15.97 5.23 -49.75
C ALA A 935 16.89 5.92 -48.74
N PHE A 936 16.36 6.85 -47.97
CA PHE A 936 17.12 7.60 -46.97
C PHE A 936 16.24 8.10 -45.84
N ALA A 937 16.86 8.51 -44.73
CA ALA A 937 16.16 8.85 -43.49
C ALA A 937 15.18 7.73 -43.06
N ILE A 938 15.59 6.47 -43.22
CA ILE A 938 14.80 5.29 -42.84
C ILE A 938 14.81 5.18 -41.33
N ARG A 939 13.66 5.45 -40.70
CA ARG A 939 13.45 5.35 -39.25
C ARG A 939 12.82 4.03 -38.87
N ASP A 940 11.79 3.65 -39.63
CA ASP A 940 11.06 2.38 -39.58
C ASP A 940 10.47 2.08 -40.97
N TRP A 941 9.74 0.98 -41.10
CA TRP A 941 9.18 0.51 -42.38
C TRP A 941 8.02 1.33 -42.92
N ASP A 942 7.49 2.22 -42.09
CA ASP A 942 6.40 3.12 -42.43
C ASP A 942 6.90 4.55 -42.66
N ASN A 943 8.13 4.87 -42.24
CA ASN A 943 8.66 6.22 -42.15
C ASN A 943 10.06 6.35 -42.77
N TYR A 944 10.11 6.70 -44.06
CA TYR A 944 11.35 6.88 -44.81
C TYR A 944 11.15 7.77 -46.04
N PHE A 945 12.23 8.23 -46.67
CA PHE A 945 12.17 8.96 -47.94
C PHE A 945 12.75 8.12 -49.08
N VAL A 946 12.28 8.35 -50.30
CA VAL A 946 12.77 7.69 -51.50
C VAL A 946 12.96 8.70 -52.62
N PHE A 947 14.15 8.73 -53.21
CA PHE A 947 14.37 9.34 -54.51
C PHE A 947 14.36 8.25 -55.58
N ARG A 948 13.36 8.27 -56.46
CA ARG A 948 13.05 7.21 -57.43
C ARG A 948 13.16 7.74 -58.87
N ILE A 949 13.63 6.89 -59.78
CA ILE A 949 13.41 7.03 -61.23
C ILE A 949 12.51 5.90 -61.77
N ASN A 950 11.76 6.17 -62.85
CA ASN A 950 10.95 5.17 -63.56
C ASN A 950 11.10 5.30 -65.09
N ALA A 951 11.51 4.21 -65.74
CA ALA A 951 11.72 4.17 -67.19
C ALA A 951 10.43 4.05 -68.02
N LEU A 952 9.33 3.55 -67.43
CA LEU A 952 8.05 3.45 -68.15
C LEU A 952 7.25 4.77 -68.12
N GLU A 953 7.47 5.59 -67.11
CA GLU A 953 6.75 6.85 -66.90
C GLU A 953 7.57 8.09 -67.26
N ASP A 954 8.85 7.94 -67.63
CA ASP A 954 9.80 9.05 -67.89
C ASP A 954 9.75 10.13 -66.80
N ASN A 955 9.88 9.68 -65.54
CA ASN A 955 9.83 10.57 -64.39
C ASN A 955 10.87 10.23 -63.34
N ALA A 956 11.18 11.26 -62.55
CA ALA A 956 11.90 11.14 -61.30
C ALA A 956 11.06 11.79 -60.20
N ILE A 957 10.92 11.10 -59.07
CA ILE A 957 10.03 11.51 -57.99
C ILE A 957 10.72 11.34 -56.63
N LEU A 958 10.54 12.34 -55.77
CA LEU A 958 10.89 12.30 -54.36
C LEU A 958 9.64 11.99 -53.54
N PHE A 959 9.61 10.81 -52.92
CA PHE A 959 8.53 10.39 -52.02
C PHE A 959 8.96 10.50 -50.56
N GLU A 960 8.00 10.89 -49.71
CA GLU A 960 8.02 10.66 -48.28
C GLU A 960 7.00 9.56 -47.95
N PHE A 961 7.47 8.49 -47.32
CA PHE A 961 6.62 7.52 -46.64
C PHE A 961 6.46 8.00 -45.22
N LYS A 962 5.23 8.32 -44.84
CA LYS A 962 4.87 8.75 -43.49
C LYS A 962 3.73 7.87 -43.00
N ASN A 963 4.00 7.09 -41.96
CA ASN A 963 3.07 6.09 -41.43
C ASN A 963 2.55 5.12 -42.51
N GLY A 964 3.45 4.66 -43.40
CA GLY A 964 3.16 3.72 -44.49
C GLY A 964 2.48 4.37 -45.70
N ARG A 965 2.02 5.62 -45.57
CA ARG A 965 1.41 6.38 -46.66
C ARG A 965 2.49 7.08 -47.49
N ARG A 966 2.49 6.79 -48.79
CA ARG A 966 3.34 7.46 -49.78
C ARG A 966 2.80 8.86 -50.08
N ILE A 967 3.65 9.87 -49.94
CA ILE A 967 3.37 11.28 -50.23
C ILE A 967 4.40 11.77 -51.23
N GLU A 968 3.96 12.28 -52.38
CA GLU A 968 4.85 12.94 -53.34
C GLU A 968 5.28 14.30 -52.79
N ARG A 969 6.59 14.55 -52.73
CA ARG A 969 7.17 15.82 -52.28
C ARG A 969 7.66 16.69 -53.41
N ALA A 970 8.24 16.08 -54.43
CA ALA A 970 8.66 16.74 -55.65
C ALA A 970 8.69 15.72 -56.78
N SER A 971 8.33 16.12 -58.00
CA SER A 971 8.43 15.29 -59.20
C SER A 971 8.88 16.12 -60.39
N THR A 972 9.48 15.44 -61.36
CA THR A 972 9.85 16.03 -62.65
C THR A 972 9.72 15.00 -63.74
N CYS A 973 9.22 15.42 -64.91
CA CYS A 973 9.23 14.58 -66.11
C CYS A 973 10.62 14.70 -66.73
N THR A 974 11.34 13.59 -66.79
CA THR A 974 12.69 13.52 -67.38
C THR A 974 12.83 12.17 -68.08
N PRO A 975 13.36 12.12 -69.32
CA PRO A 975 13.55 10.86 -70.01
C PRO A 975 14.43 9.90 -69.18
N ILE A 976 13.93 8.70 -68.89
CA ILE A 976 14.67 7.65 -68.16
C ILE A 976 14.79 6.43 -69.05
N ALA A 977 15.98 6.17 -69.59
CA ALA A 977 16.21 5.01 -70.44
C ALA A 977 16.18 3.69 -69.64
N GLY A 978 15.28 2.78 -70.00
CA GLY A 978 15.28 1.41 -69.49
C GLY A 978 16.54 0.63 -69.90
N ASN A 979 16.95 -0.33 -69.07
CA ASN A 979 18.14 -1.17 -69.27
C ASN A 979 19.45 -0.37 -69.45
N GLN A 980 19.50 0.86 -68.94
CA GLN A 980 20.69 1.70 -68.89
C GLN A 980 21.00 2.11 -67.45
N TRP A 981 22.27 2.44 -67.19
CA TRP A 981 22.70 2.90 -65.88
C TRP A 981 22.32 4.36 -65.69
N HIS A 982 21.81 4.67 -64.50
CA HIS A 982 21.51 6.02 -64.04
C HIS A 982 22.18 6.25 -62.68
N LYS A 983 22.78 7.42 -62.47
CA LYS A 983 23.39 7.80 -61.20
C LYS A 983 22.41 8.65 -60.39
N LEU A 984 22.01 8.13 -59.23
CA LEU A 984 21.17 8.85 -58.27
C LEU A 984 22.01 9.30 -57.10
N GLN A 985 21.78 10.52 -56.63
CA GLN A 985 22.36 11.03 -55.40
C GLN A 985 21.33 11.86 -54.64
N VAL A 986 21.36 11.77 -53.31
CA VAL A 986 20.66 12.69 -52.41
C VAL A 986 21.66 13.35 -51.47
N GLU A 987 21.50 14.64 -51.26
CA GLU A 987 22.22 15.41 -50.24
C GLU A 987 21.23 15.87 -49.17
N ILE A 988 21.51 15.52 -47.93
CA ILE A 988 20.69 15.85 -46.76
C ILE A 988 21.44 16.91 -45.95
N SER A 989 20.78 18.04 -45.71
CA SER A 989 21.26 19.09 -44.81
C SER A 989 20.12 19.55 -43.90
N GLY A 990 20.10 19.06 -42.66
CA GLY A 990 19.06 19.26 -41.68
C GLY A 990 17.70 18.78 -42.17
N HIS A 991 16.85 19.71 -42.60
CA HIS A 991 15.51 19.45 -43.11
C HIS A 991 15.41 19.57 -44.65
N ARG A 992 16.52 19.87 -45.34
CA ARG A 992 16.58 20.05 -46.79
C ARG A 992 17.16 18.82 -47.48
N VAL A 993 16.54 18.45 -48.61
CA VAL A 993 17.00 17.40 -49.52
C VAL A 993 17.21 17.99 -50.91
N LEU A 994 18.37 17.72 -51.49
CA LEU A 994 18.63 17.91 -52.91
C LEU A 994 18.83 16.55 -53.57
N ALA A 995 18.06 16.25 -54.62
CA ALA A 995 18.19 15.00 -55.36
C ALA A 995 18.74 15.27 -56.77
N PHE A 996 19.74 14.47 -57.13
CA PHE A 996 20.52 14.61 -58.35
C PHE A 996 20.37 13.37 -59.22
N LEU A 997 20.20 13.59 -60.53
CA LEU A 997 20.25 12.57 -61.57
C LEU A 997 21.37 12.95 -62.53
N GLU A 998 22.29 12.02 -62.81
CA GLU A 998 23.47 12.28 -63.65
C GLU A 998 24.27 13.51 -63.20
N ASP A 999 24.46 13.66 -61.89
CA ASP A 999 25.15 14.80 -61.26
C ASP A 999 24.46 16.18 -61.44
N HIS A 1000 23.27 16.21 -62.03
CA HIS A 1000 22.45 17.41 -62.14
C HIS A 1000 21.36 17.44 -61.07
N PRO A 1001 21.20 18.53 -60.29
CA PRO A 1001 20.11 18.65 -59.34
C PRO A 1001 18.79 18.74 -60.09
N ILE A 1002 17.88 17.80 -59.84
CA ILE A 1002 16.59 17.72 -60.54
C ILE A 1002 15.39 17.93 -59.64
N LEU A 1003 15.54 17.69 -58.32
CA LEU A 1003 14.48 17.90 -57.34
C LEU A 1003 15.05 18.50 -56.06
N GLU A 1004 14.27 19.39 -55.43
CA GLU A 1004 14.58 19.98 -54.14
C GLU A 1004 13.35 19.91 -53.24
N TYR A 1005 13.56 19.59 -51.97
CA TYR A 1005 12.52 19.62 -50.95
C TYR A 1005 13.07 20.12 -49.62
N SER A 1006 12.30 20.97 -48.94
CA SER A 1006 12.59 21.41 -47.57
C SER A 1006 11.42 21.02 -46.67
N GLY A 1007 11.65 20.08 -45.76
CA GLY A 1007 10.68 19.61 -44.79
C GLY A 1007 10.61 20.46 -43.53
N SER A 1008 9.70 20.11 -42.62
CA SER A 1008 9.53 20.80 -41.33
C SER A 1008 10.33 20.17 -40.18
N THR A 1009 11.01 19.04 -40.40
CA THR A 1009 11.76 18.30 -39.39
C THR A 1009 13.13 17.89 -39.94
N ASN A 1010 14.11 17.77 -39.04
CA ASN A 1010 15.40 17.20 -39.40
C ASN A 1010 15.24 15.75 -39.88
N LEU A 1011 15.94 15.43 -40.95
CA LEU A 1011 15.96 14.12 -41.58
C LEU A 1011 17.05 13.29 -40.93
N TYR A 1012 16.70 12.11 -40.45
CA TYR A 1012 17.65 11.18 -39.83
C TYR A 1012 17.22 9.74 -40.07
N GLY A 1013 18.17 8.82 -40.18
CA GLY A 1013 17.90 7.39 -40.31
C GLY A 1013 18.91 6.68 -41.20
N TYR A 1014 18.63 5.41 -41.50
CA TYR A 1014 19.47 4.62 -42.41
C TYR A 1014 19.31 5.08 -43.86
N VAL A 1015 20.28 4.71 -44.70
CA VAL A 1015 20.19 4.81 -46.17
C VAL A 1015 20.12 3.41 -46.78
N GLY A 1016 19.53 3.31 -47.96
CA GLY A 1016 19.13 2.03 -48.52
C GLY A 1016 18.78 2.07 -49.99
N LEU A 1017 18.37 0.93 -50.53
CA LEU A 1017 17.93 0.76 -51.91
C LEU A 1017 16.45 0.43 -51.94
N TRP A 1018 15.75 0.94 -52.95
CA TRP A 1018 14.30 0.80 -53.06
C TRP A 1018 13.89 0.47 -54.49
N THR A 1019 12.86 -0.37 -54.65
CA THR A 1019 12.21 -0.60 -55.95
C THR A 1019 10.68 -0.64 -55.79
N LYS A 1020 9.97 -0.83 -56.90
CA LYS A 1020 8.53 -1.03 -56.90
C LYS A 1020 8.18 -2.45 -57.35
N ALA A 1021 7.31 -3.10 -56.59
CA ALA A 1021 6.64 -4.37 -56.87
C ALA A 1021 7.29 -5.32 -57.90
N ASP A 1022 6.97 -5.11 -59.18
CA ASP A 1022 7.31 -5.97 -60.32
C ASP A 1022 8.61 -5.57 -61.05
N SER A 1023 9.23 -4.46 -60.66
CA SER A 1023 10.52 -4.03 -61.19
C SER A 1023 11.59 -5.10 -60.96
N VAL A 1024 12.42 -5.32 -61.96
CA VAL A 1024 13.70 -6.02 -61.85
C VAL A 1024 14.77 -4.96 -62.00
N THR A 1025 15.53 -4.72 -60.94
CA THR A 1025 16.42 -3.56 -60.88
C THR A 1025 17.76 -3.95 -60.30
N PHE A 1026 18.82 -3.52 -60.97
CA PHE A 1026 20.20 -3.80 -60.61
C PHE A 1026 20.88 -2.54 -60.06
N PHE A 1027 21.61 -2.66 -58.98
CA PHE A 1027 22.27 -1.56 -58.28
C PHE A 1027 23.76 -1.82 -58.13
N ASN A 1028 24.61 -0.81 -58.34
CA ASN A 1028 26.03 -0.86 -57.99
C ASN A 1028 26.52 0.49 -57.45
N GLU A 1029 27.79 0.53 -57.00
CA GLU A 1029 28.45 1.74 -56.49
C GLU A 1029 27.67 2.51 -55.40
N PHE A 1030 27.12 1.80 -54.40
CA PHE A 1030 26.42 2.44 -53.28
C PHE A 1030 27.41 3.04 -52.27
N VAL A 1031 27.37 4.36 -52.10
CA VAL A 1031 28.32 5.12 -51.27
C VAL A 1031 27.57 6.10 -50.36
N GLN A 1032 28.01 6.21 -49.11
CA GLN A 1032 27.58 7.22 -48.14
C GLN A 1032 28.76 8.10 -47.72
N GLU A 1033 28.52 9.41 -47.60
CA GLU A 1033 29.46 10.42 -47.13
C GLU A 1033 28.83 11.20 -45.98
N ARG A 1034 29.50 11.32 -44.81
CA ARG A 1034 29.07 12.17 -43.68
C ARG A 1034 30.05 13.34 -43.50
N PRO A 1035 29.62 14.49 -42.94
CA PRO A 1035 30.41 15.73 -42.88
C PRO A 1035 31.82 15.63 -42.29
N ASP A 1036 32.14 14.59 -41.50
CA ASP A 1036 33.44 14.43 -40.81
C ASP A 1036 34.00 13.00 -40.84
N THR A 1037 33.60 12.17 -41.82
CA THR A 1037 34.08 10.77 -41.95
C THR A 1037 34.51 10.46 -43.38
N MET A 1038 35.50 9.57 -43.54
CA MET A 1038 35.85 9.03 -44.85
C MET A 1038 34.60 8.41 -45.53
N PRO A 1039 34.44 8.54 -46.86
CA PRO A 1039 33.32 7.93 -47.59
C PRO A 1039 33.21 6.44 -47.27
N GLN A 1040 32.06 6.02 -46.76
CA GLN A 1040 31.76 4.61 -46.52
C GLN A 1040 31.24 4.02 -47.83
N ILE A 1041 32.07 3.19 -48.44
CA ILE A 1041 31.70 2.41 -49.63
C ILE A 1041 31.08 1.10 -49.11
N PHE A 1042 29.79 0.90 -49.39
CA PHE A 1042 29.15 -0.38 -49.13
C PHE A 1042 29.58 -1.31 -50.25
N HIS A 1043 30.59 -2.15 -49.98
CA HIS A 1043 31.14 -3.07 -50.97
C HIS A 1043 30.03 -4.00 -51.49
N ILE A 1044 29.63 -3.78 -52.74
CA ILE A 1044 28.77 -4.69 -53.51
C ILE A 1044 29.69 -5.71 -54.20
N THR A 1045 30.45 -6.45 -53.40
CA THR A 1045 31.35 -7.50 -53.90
C THR A 1045 31.04 -8.81 -53.17
N SER A 1046 31.14 -9.91 -53.91
CA SER A 1046 30.78 -11.30 -53.53
C SER A 1046 31.17 -11.71 -52.11
#